data_AF-A0A3E0H7N8-F1
#
_entry.id   AF-A0A3E0H7N8-F1
#
_cell.length_a   1.000
_cell.length_b   1.000
_cell.length_c   1.000
_cell.angle_alpha   90.00
_cell.angle_beta   90.00
_cell.angle_gamma   90.00
#
_symmetry.space_group_name_H-M   'P 1'
#
loop_
_entity.id
_entity.type
_entity.pdbx_description
1 polymer ?
#
loop_
_entity_poly.entity_id
_entity_poly.type
_entity_poly.pdbx_seq_one_letter_code
_entity_poly.pdbx_strand_id
1 'polypeptide(L)'
;MEVTGPLLSRRLLLGAAAATAAAVVTPSPAHAADDEFDTLRIRWRNLLTGTGFDATAQPYAGALAALGNQATGYANTMTAALWPDLPLGKASNNITQSYKRLAAMALAYAQPATGVTGDARLGAKITAGLDQLAATAYTATTATYDNWWDWQIGSPQSLLDACVLAFPLLSAAQVATYCAAVDHFVPDSAVAVYAGTSTGANRADLCRVIALRGVLGRSSAKIATASGALSPIFPYVMTGDGLYADGSFIQHTWVPYTNSYGEVMLGDFSRLFTLFAGSSWAVTDPQRGTVLDSVQHAFAPFIVNGLAMDGVSGRAISRGLQGSNPTPQSDHTRGHLLVSDILRLAESGIGSARQTATWRSMVKGWLQREKFLPYLQDPGVGVPELARAQALLADASVAGAPEPVGHRIFAMDRSVHRRPLWTAAISMCSARTTYYENGNGENLRGWHTGAGMLYWWGEEVGNDQYSDAFWPTVDPYRLPGTTVSTKRLADGFGGAWGAPKPASTFAGGATDGTFAAVGQDVRGLGSTLVAKKSWFCLDDIVVCLGAGITCADGVAVETIIDNRRITTETLFVDGQRQSRTDGWTRQISRARTAVIDGTAGYLFPGGATVNATRIGRTGAWHDINTSSSSTPITRDYLTLWFDHGVDPVDATYSYGLMPGSDRPQLRLPPKIIANTATAQAIQDPITNTLAANFFAAAAPARCPWTPLAPS
;
A
#
# COMPACT_ATOMS: atom_id res chain seq x y z
N MET A 1 48.90 -19.29 53.52
CA MET A 1 48.14 -19.87 54.64
C MET A 1 47.61 -21.20 54.15
N GLU A 2 48.31 -22.29 54.47
CA GLU A 2 47.81 -23.64 54.25
C GLU A 2 46.66 -23.95 55.23
N VAL A 3 45.88 -25.00 54.94
CA VAL A 3 45.46 -26.09 55.85
C VAL A 3 44.28 -26.85 55.20
N THR A 4 44.65 -27.96 54.53
CA THR A 4 44.01 -29.29 54.44
C THR A 4 42.47 -29.50 54.48
N GLY A 5 42.00 -30.47 53.66
CA GLY A 5 40.71 -31.18 53.81
C GLY A 5 40.73 -32.22 54.97
N PRO A 6 40.31 -33.50 54.83
CA PRO A 6 39.95 -34.26 53.61
C PRO A 6 38.79 -35.30 53.82
N LEU A 7 38.87 -36.44 53.08
CA LEU A 7 38.07 -37.70 53.15
C LEU A 7 36.72 -37.64 52.41
N LEU A 8 36.18 -38.71 51.79
CA LEU A 8 36.58 -40.11 51.44
C LEU A 8 35.68 -40.53 50.22
N SER A 9 35.86 -41.60 49.42
CA SER A 9 36.72 -42.80 49.43
C SER A 9 36.97 -43.32 47.97
N ARG A 10 37.60 -44.51 47.82
CA ARG A 10 37.75 -45.29 46.57
C ARG A 10 37.01 -46.64 46.66
N ARG A 11 36.48 -47.14 45.53
CA ARG A 11 36.43 -48.60 45.23
C ARG A 11 36.72 -48.85 43.75
N LEU A 12 37.51 -49.89 43.49
CA LEU A 12 37.87 -50.38 42.15
C LEU A 12 36.75 -51.27 41.58
N LEU A 13 36.68 -51.41 40.25
CA LEU A 13 37.04 -52.66 39.55
C LEU A 13 37.08 -52.48 38.02
N LEU A 14 37.99 -53.19 37.36
CA LEU A 14 38.07 -53.26 35.90
C LEU A 14 36.97 -54.18 35.35
N GLY A 15 36.46 -53.82 34.17
CA GLY A 15 35.66 -54.70 33.32
C GLY A 15 35.88 -54.33 31.85
N ALA A 16 36.81 -55.01 31.19
CA ALA A 16 37.02 -54.82 29.76
C ALA A 16 35.96 -55.59 28.97
N ALA A 17 35.09 -54.87 28.25
CA ALA A 17 34.17 -55.44 27.29
C ALA A 17 34.40 -54.78 25.93
N ALA A 18 34.83 -55.58 24.95
CA ALA A 18 34.98 -55.12 23.58
C ALA A 18 33.59 -54.91 22.96
N ALA A 19 33.19 -53.65 22.76
CA ALA A 19 32.03 -53.30 21.96
C ALA A 19 32.48 -53.00 20.53
N THR A 20 32.09 -53.85 19.59
CA THR A 20 32.20 -53.56 18.15
C THR A 20 31.50 -52.25 17.84
N ALA A 21 32.26 -51.26 17.36
CA ALA A 21 31.70 -50.04 16.83
C ALA A 21 30.90 -50.35 15.56
N ALA A 22 29.58 -50.51 15.71
CA ALA A 22 28.68 -50.36 14.58
C ALA A 22 28.85 -48.94 14.06
N ALA A 23 29.33 -48.80 12.82
CA ALA A 23 29.41 -47.51 12.17
C ALA A 23 27.98 -46.96 12.06
N VAL A 24 27.65 -45.99 12.90
CA VAL A 24 26.47 -45.16 12.70
C VAL A 24 26.68 -44.46 11.37
N VAL A 25 25.94 -44.89 10.36
CA VAL A 25 25.89 -44.20 9.07
C VAL A 25 25.21 -42.86 9.34
N THR A 26 26.00 -41.85 9.64
CA THR A 26 25.58 -40.46 9.53
C THR A 26 25.08 -40.27 8.10
N PRO A 27 23.85 -39.77 7.89
CA PRO A 27 23.36 -39.57 6.54
C PRO A 27 24.35 -38.69 5.77
N SER A 28 24.73 -39.13 4.56
CA SER A 28 25.62 -38.34 3.71
C SER A 28 25.06 -36.93 3.54
N PRO A 29 25.88 -35.87 3.53
CA PRO A 29 25.40 -34.49 3.44
C PRO A 29 24.53 -34.23 2.20
N ALA A 30 24.68 -35.04 1.15
CA ALA A 30 23.79 -35.04 -0.01
C ALA A 30 22.32 -35.44 0.33
N HIS A 31 22.10 -36.48 1.14
CA HIS A 31 20.73 -36.88 1.53
C HIS A 31 20.06 -35.82 2.42
N ALA A 32 20.79 -35.24 3.36
CA ALA A 32 20.25 -34.17 4.21
C ALA A 32 19.87 -32.92 3.39
N ALA A 33 20.65 -32.57 2.36
CA ALA A 33 20.31 -31.49 1.44
C ALA A 33 19.12 -31.81 0.54
N ASP A 34 18.97 -33.06 0.10
CA ASP A 34 17.81 -33.50 -0.68
C ASP A 34 16.49 -33.38 0.09
N ASP A 35 16.48 -33.73 1.38
CA ASP A 35 15.32 -33.56 2.26
C ASP A 35 14.97 -32.06 2.49
N GLU A 36 15.96 -31.16 2.51
CA GLU A 36 15.70 -29.72 2.65
C GLU A 36 14.97 -29.13 1.42
N PHE A 37 15.34 -29.50 0.19
CA PHE A 37 14.64 -28.96 -1.01
C PHE A 37 13.16 -29.32 -1.02
N ASP A 38 12.83 -30.58 -0.70
CA ASP A 38 11.44 -31.03 -0.62
C ASP A 38 10.70 -30.41 0.57
N THR A 39 11.37 -30.19 1.70
CA THR A 39 10.82 -29.44 2.85
C THR A 39 10.46 -28.00 2.46
N LEU A 40 11.35 -27.29 1.75
CA LEU A 40 11.10 -25.92 1.27
C LEU A 40 9.96 -25.88 0.25
N ARG A 41 9.90 -26.85 -0.68
CA ARG A 41 8.83 -26.98 -1.66
C ARG A 41 7.46 -27.21 -1.00
N ILE A 42 7.39 -28.10 -0.02
CA ILE A 42 6.17 -28.37 0.76
C ILE A 42 5.77 -27.13 1.58
N ARG A 43 6.75 -26.41 2.16
CA ARG A 43 6.48 -25.17 2.89
C ARG A 43 5.88 -24.08 1.99
N TRP A 44 6.41 -23.92 0.76
CA TRP A 44 5.84 -22.99 -0.21
C TRP A 44 4.45 -23.42 -0.67
N ARG A 45 4.23 -24.73 -0.93
CA ARG A 45 2.89 -25.27 -1.20
C ARG A 45 1.91 -24.90 -0.07
N ASN A 46 2.30 -25.07 1.18
CA ASN A 46 1.45 -24.77 2.34
C ASN A 46 1.18 -23.27 2.50
N LEU A 47 2.10 -22.38 2.09
CA LEU A 47 1.84 -20.94 2.01
C LEU A 47 0.72 -20.61 1.00
N LEU A 48 0.66 -21.34 -0.12
CA LEU A 48 -0.35 -21.17 -1.16
C LEU A 48 -1.69 -21.84 -0.82
N THR A 49 -1.68 -23.07 -0.28
CA THR A 49 -2.88 -23.88 -0.04
C THR A 49 -3.51 -23.70 1.34
N GLY A 50 -2.72 -23.28 2.33
CA GLY A 50 -3.11 -23.24 3.74
C GLY A 50 -3.13 -24.63 4.38
N THR A 51 -3.24 -24.65 5.71
CA THR A 51 -3.36 -25.86 6.54
C THR A 51 -4.23 -25.57 7.76
N GLY A 52 -4.86 -26.59 8.36
CA GLY A 52 -5.53 -26.45 9.67
C GLY A 52 -6.90 -25.75 9.64
N PHE A 53 -7.54 -25.63 8.48
CA PHE A 53 -8.90 -25.10 8.33
C PHE A 53 -9.89 -26.21 7.92
N ASP A 54 -11.17 -26.04 8.26
CA ASP A 54 -12.25 -26.89 7.76
C ASP A 54 -12.71 -26.36 6.39
N ALA A 55 -12.42 -27.11 5.33
CA ALA A 55 -12.76 -26.76 3.95
C ALA A 55 -14.29 -26.68 3.69
N THR A 56 -15.12 -27.21 4.58
CA THR A 56 -16.59 -27.18 4.49
C THR A 56 -17.23 -26.01 5.25
N ALA A 57 -16.47 -25.35 6.14
CA ALA A 57 -16.92 -24.20 6.89
C ALA A 57 -16.80 -22.89 6.08
N GLN A 58 -17.65 -21.90 6.38
CA GLN A 58 -17.46 -20.53 5.88
C GLN A 58 -16.38 -19.81 6.70
N PRO A 59 -15.57 -18.92 6.09
CA PRO A 59 -15.63 -18.46 4.70
C PRO A 59 -14.94 -19.38 3.66
N TYR A 60 -14.24 -20.44 4.09
CA TYR A 60 -13.40 -21.28 3.22
C TYR A 60 -14.18 -21.96 2.10
N ALA A 61 -15.35 -22.54 2.40
CA ALA A 61 -16.16 -23.25 1.43
C ALA A 61 -16.60 -22.34 0.26
N GLY A 62 -16.92 -21.07 0.53
CA GLY A 62 -17.22 -20.08 -0.50
C GLY A 62 -16.01 -19.77 -1.39
N ALA A 63 -14.85 -19.51 -0.76
CA ALA A 63 -13.60 -19.21 -1.48
C ALA A 63 -13.12 -20.39 -2.35
N LEU A 64 -13.18 -21.62 -1.83
CA LEU A 64 -12.77 -22.84 -2.56
C LEU A 64 -13.71 -23.16 -3.72
N ALA A 65 -15.01 -22.98 -3.56
CA ALA A 65 -15.98 -23.13 -4.64
C ALA A 65 -15.78 -22.06 -5.74
N ALA A 66 -15.52 -20.80 -5.37
CA ALA A 66 -15.22 -19.73 -6.31
C ALA A 66 -13.95 -20.02 -7.14
N LEU A 67 -12.87 -20.45 -6.47
CA LEU A 67 -11.63 -20.89 -7.11
C LEU A 67 -11.84 -22.08 -8.06
N GLY A 68 -12.62 -23.09 -7.66
CA GLY A 68 -12.97 -24.22 -8.50
C GLY A 68 -13.75 -23.84 -9.77
N ASN A 69 -14.72 -22.95 -9.63
CA ASN A 69 -15.48 -22.40 -10.75
C ASN A 69 -14.59 -21.58 -11.69
N GLN A 70 -13.70 -20.75 -11.16
CA GLN A 70 -12.73 -19.96 -11.94
C GLN A 70 -11.78 -20.87 -12.74
N ALA A 71 -11.17 -21.87 -12.09
CA ALA A 71 -10.30 -22.84 -12.73
C ALA A 71 -11.03 -23.64 -13.83
N THR A 72 -12.30 -24.02 -13.59
CA THR A 72 -13.15 -24.68 -14.59
C THR A 72 -13.42 -23.76 -15.79
N GLY A 73 -13.70 -22.48 -15.55
CA GLY A 73 -13.89 -21.47 -16.61
C GLY A 73 -12.64 -21.29 -17.48
N TYR A 74 -11.45 -21.19 -16.87
CA TYR A 74 -10.19 -21.15 -17.61
C TYR A 74 -9.93 -22.45 -18.36
N ALA A 75 -10.13 -23.61 -17.73
CA ALA A 75 -9.94 -24.91 -18.38
C ALA A 75 -10.87 -25.09 -19.59
N ASN A 76 -12.12 -24.63 -19.53
CA ASN A 76 -13.10 -24.76 -20.61
C ASN A 76 -12.82 -23.85 -21.81
N THR A 77 -12.19 -22.69 -21.59
CA THR A 77 -11.82 -21.73 -22.63
C THR A 77 -10.40 -21.91 -23.17
N MET A 78 -9.62 -22.82 -22.57
CA MET A 78 -8.26 -23.14 -22.98
C MET A 78 -8.22 -23.96 -24.28
N THR A 79 -7.39 -23.51 -25.21
CA THR A 79 -7.09 -24.14 -26.51
C THR A 79 -5.64 -24.62 -26.56
N ALA A 80 -5.23 -25.28 -27.66
CA ALA A 80 -3.82 -25.63 -27.89
C ALA A 80 -2.90 -24.40 -28.01
N ALA A 81 -3.43 -23.23 -28.37
CA ALA A 81 -2.72 -21.95 -28.37
C ALA A 81 -2.94 -21.15 -27.07
N LEU A 82 -3.38 -21.82 -26.00
CA LEU A 82 -3.82 -21.25 -24.72
C LEU A 82 -5.13 -20.47 -24.88
N TRP A 83 -5.21 -19.19 -24.52
CA TRP A 83 -6.48 -18.47 -24.44
C TRP A 83 -6.66 -17.45 -25.57
N PRO A 84 -7.79 -17.45 -26.30
CA PRO A 84 -8.04 -16.52 -27.41
C PRO A 84 -7.99 -15.03 -27.01
N ASP A 85 -8.33 -14.71 -25.76
CA ASP A 85 -8.28 -13.36 -25.20
C ASP A 85 -6.90 -12.95 -24.66
N LEU A 86 -5.93 -13.87 -24.66
CA LEU A 86 -4.53 -13.62 -24.27
C LEU A 86 -3.55 -14.02 -25.41
N PRO A 87 -3.67 -13.42 -26.61
CA PRO A 87 -2.84 -13.80 -27.75
C PRO A 87 -1.34 -13.56 -27.47
N LEU A 88 -0.56 -14.63 -27.50
CA LEU A 88 0.89 -14.60 -27.32
C LEU A 88 1.56 -13.79 -28.45
N GLY A 89 2.67 -13.10 -28.15
CA GLY A 89 3.38 -12.26 -29.11
C GLY A 89 2.71 -10.90 -29.41
N LYS A 90 1.64 -10.53 -28.68
CA LYS A 90 0.96 -9.23 -28.82
C LYS A 90 1.21 -8.25 -27.68
N ALA A 91 1.37 -8.76 -26.46
CA ALA A 91 1.71 -7.99 -25.27
C ALA A 91 2.42 -8.90 -24.28
N SER A 92 3.51 -8.45 -23.64
CA SER A 92 4.24 -9.24 -22.63
C SER A 92 3.32 -9.73 -21.50
N ASN A 93 2.39 -8.88 -21.06
CA ASN A 93 1.39 -9.19 -20.04
C ASN A 93 0.51 -10.42 -20.40
N ASN A 94 0.30 -10.74 -21.68
CA ASN A 94 -0.48 -11.93 -22.06
C ASN A 94 0.20 -13.23 -21.62
N ILE A 95 1.53 -13.25 -21.53
CA ILE A 95 2.31 -14.37 -20.99
C ILE A 95 2.08 -14.46 -19.47
N THR A 96 2.23 -13.34 -18.75
CA THR A 96 1.95 -13.25 -17.30
C THR A 96 0.53 -13.71 -16.97
N GLN A 97 -0.49 -13.22 -17.69
CA GLN A 97 -1.88 -13.61 -17.45
C GLN A 97 -2.13 -15.10 -17.78
N SER A 98 -1.47 -15.65 -18.80
CA SER A 98 -1.56 -17.08 -19.13
C SER A 98 -0.99 -17.95 -18.01
N TYR A 99 0.17 -17.60 -17.45
CA TYR A 99 0.70 -18.29 -16.28
C TYR A 99 -0.16 -18.08 -15.03
N LYS A 100 -0.76 -16.90 -14.81
CA LYS A 100 -1.71 -16.68 -13.70
C LYS A 100 -2.95 -17.58 -13.80
N ARG A 101 -3.48 -17.82 -15.01
CA ARG A 101 -4.58 -18.80 -15.23
C ARG A 101 -4.14 -20.22 -14.88
N LEU A 102 -2.94 -20.64 -15.32
CA LEU A 102 -2.39 -21.96 -14.99
C LEU A 102 -2.10 -22.12 -13.50
N ALA A 103 -1.62 -21.08 -12.82
CA ALA A 103 -1.41 -21.08 -11.37
C ALA A 103 -2.73 -21.19 -10.60
N ALA A 104 -3.77 -20.46 -11.01
CA ALA A 104 -5.11 -20.59 -10.43
C ALA A 104 -5.71 -21.99 -10.65
N MET A 105 -5.54 -22.57 -11.85
CA MET A 105 -5.92 -23.96 -12.14
C MET A 105 -5.15 -24.96 -11.27
N ALA A 106 -3.84 -24.78 -11.10
CA ALA A 106 -3.00 -25.62 -10.24
C ALA A 106 -3.36 -25.49 -8.75
N LEU A 107 -3.75 -24.29 -8.30
CA LEU A 107 -4.21 -24.05 -6.92
C LEU A 107 -5.55 -24.75 -6.67
N ALA A 108 -6.49 -24.64 -7.60
CA ALA A 108 -7.78 -25.34 -7.54
C ALA A 108 -7.61 -26.87 -7.55
N TYR A 109 -6.68 -27.39 -8.35
CA TYR A 109 -6.31 -28.80 -8.37
C TYR A 109 -5.69 -29.27 -7.04
N ALA A 110 -4.89 -28.41 -6.40
CA ALA A 110 -4.10 -28.73 -5.21
C ALA A 110 -4.82 -28.54 -3.87
N GLN A 111 -5.82 -27.64 -3.79
CA GLN A 111 -6.61 -27.40 -2.58
C GLN A 111 -7.79 -28.37 -2.44
N PRO A 112 -8.21 -28.72 -1.21
CA PRO A 112 -9.36 -29.58 -0.97
C PRO A 112 -10.69 -28.88 -1.32
N ALA A 113 -11.73 -29.67 -1.57
CA ALA A 113 -13.13 -29.23 -1.71
C ALA A 113 -13.40 -28.15 -2.79
N THR A 114 -12.53 -28.00 -3.79
CA THR A 114 -12.74 -27.06 -4.92
C THR A 114 -13.67 -27.62 -6.00
N GLY A 115 -14.15 -28.87 -5.85
CA GLY A 115 -14.87 -29.60 -6.90
C GLY A 115 -13.98 -30.13 -8.05
N VAL A 116 -12.73 -29.67 -8.15
CA VAL A 116 -11.72 -30.11 -9.14
C VAL A 116 -10.41 -30.59 -8.49
N THR A 117 -10.40 -30.75 -7.16
CA THR A 117 -9.28 -31.31 -6.40
C THR A 117 -8.83 -32.64 -6.99
N GLY A 118 -7.57 -32.73 -7.43
CA GLY A 118 -7.02 -33.95 -8.01
C GLY A 118 -7.58 -34.37 -9.37
N ASP A 119 -8.43 -33.57 -10.04
CA ASP A 119 -9.04 -33.96 -11.31
C ASP A 119 -7.98 -34.17 -12.41
N ALA A 120 -7.99 -35.37 -13.01
CA ALA A 120 -6.98 -35.79 -13.98
C ALA A 120 -7.04 -35.01 -15.30
N ARG A 121 -8.22 -34.50 -15.70
CA ARG A 121 -8.38 -33.71 -16.93
C ARG A 121 -7.86 -32.30 -16.75
N LEU A 122 -8.10 -31.69 -15.59
CA LEU A 122 -7.53 -30.41 -15.17
C LEU A 122 -6.01 -30.54 -15.05
N GLY A 123 -5.51 -31.60 -14.40
CA GLY A 123 -4.08 -31.90 -14.29
C GLY A 123 -3.38 -31.96 -15.66
N ALA A 124 -3.95 -32.69 -16.62
CA ALA A 124 -3.43 -32.78 -17.99
C ALA A 124 -3.47 -31.44 -18.75
N LYS A 125 -4.48 -30.58 -18.49
CA LYS A 125 -4.52 -29.22 -19.05
C LYS A 125 -3.45 -28.30 -18.45
N ILE A 126 -3.20 -28.40 -17.14
CA ILE A 126 -2.16 -27.62 -16.46
C ILE A 126 -0.80 -27.97 -17.06
N THR A 127 -0.44 -29.26 -17.14
CA THR A 127 0.87 -29.70 -17.67
C THR A 127 1.04 -29.28 -19.14
N ALA A 128 0.05 -29.57 -20.00
CA ALA A 128 0.09 -29.18 -21.40
C ALA A 128 0.17 -27.65 -21.62
N GLY A 129 -0.45 -26.84 -20.74
CA GLY A 129 -0.36 -25.38 -20.80
C GLY A 129 1.01 -24.84 -20.40
N LEU A 130 1.64 -25.43 -19.39
CA LEU A 130 3.00 -25.10 -18.98
C LEU A 130 4.01 -25.50 -20.07
N ASP A 131 3.88 -26.70 -20.63
CA ASP A 131 4.69 -27.18 -21.76
C ASP A 131 4.55 -26.25 -22.98
N GLN A 132 3.32 -25.85 -23.33
CA GLN A 132 3.03 -24.95 -24.45
C GLN A 132 3.68 -23.57 -24.29
N LEU A 133 3.59 -22.95 -23.10
CA LEU A 133 4.25 -21.67 -22.83
C LEU A 133 5.78 -21.80 -22.92
N ALA A 134 6.34 -22.85 -22.32
CA ALA A 134 7.78 -23.12 -22.32
C ALA A 134 8.34 -23.47 -23.71
N ALA A 135 7.50 -23.96 -24.62
CA ALA A 135 7.86 -24.26 -26.00
C ALA A 135 7.70 -23.07 -26.97
N THR A 136 6.81 -22.09 -26.68
CA THR A 136 6.40 -21.09 -27.68
C THR A 136 6.51 -19.62 -27.28
N ALA A 137 6.56 -19.29 -25.98
CA ALA A 137 6.59 -17.90 -25.53
C ALA A 137 7.69 -17.64 -24.50
N TYR A 138 7.70 -18.40 -23.41
CA TYR A 138 8.61 -18.22 -22.28
C TYR A 138 9.67 -19.33 -22.31
N THR A 139 10.55 -19.26 -23.32
CA THR A 139 11.57 -20.29 -23.59
C THR A 139 12.95 -19.82 -23.13
N ALA A 140 13.93 -20.73 -23.04
CA ALA A 140 15.33 -20.40 -22.77
C ALA A 140 16.07 -19.71 -23.95
N THR A 141 15.36 -19.27 -25.00
CA THR A 141 15.92 -18.58 -26.17
C THR A 141 15.11 -17.37 -26.66
N THR A 142 13.88 -17.17 -26.16
CA THR A 142 13.03 -16.05 -26.60
C THR A 142 13.64 -14.70 -26.19
N ALA A 143 13.67 -13.75 -27.12
CA ALA A 143 14.00 -12.36 -26.82
C ALA A 143 12.80 -11.63 -26.18
N THR A 144 13.08 -10.82 -25.15
CA THR A 144 12.06 -10.02 -24.45
C THR A 144 11.49 -8.90 -25.32
N TYR A 145 10.20 -8.61 -25.19
CA TYR A 145 9.53 -7.44 -25.75
C TYR A 145 8.62 -6.77 -24.71
N ASP A 146 8.18 -5.54 -24.98
CA ASP A 146 7.39 -4.68 -24.10
C ASP A 146 7.98 -4.51 -22.67
N ASN A 147 7.30 -5.01 -21.64
CA ASN A 147 7.61 -4.73 -20.24
C ASN A 147 8.51 -5.81 -19.63
N TRP A 148 9.73 -5.44 -19.25
CA TRP A 148 10.72 -6.33 -18.60
C TRP A 148 10.15 -7.08 -17.37
N TRP A 149 9.24 -6.44 -16.62
CA TRP A 149 8.65 -7.00 -15.40
C TRP A 149 7.85 -8.28 -15.69
N ASP A 150 7.18 -8.37 -16.84
CA ASP A 150 6.43 -9.58 -17.22
C ASP A 150 7.37 -10.77 -17.44
N TRP A 151 8.59 -10.52 -17.93
CA TRP A 151 9.58 -11.56 -18.20
C TRP A 151 10.36 -11.98 -16.96
N GLN A 152 10.67 -11.04 -16.07
CA GLN A 152 11.55 -11.30 -14.93
C GLN A 152 10.82 -11.51 -13.60
N ILE A 153 9.55 -11.11 -13.50
CA ILE A 153 8.77 -11.18 -12.26
C ILE A 153 7.41 -11.84 -12.50
N GLY A 154 6.54 -11.22 -13.32
CA GLY A 154 5.14 -11.63 -13.47
C GLY A 154 4.93 -13.07 -13.96
N SER A 155 5.56 -13.42 -15.08
CA SER A 155 5.53 -14.78 -15.63
C SER A 155 6.26 -15.80 -14.74
N PRO A 156 7.53 -15.59 -14.34
CA PRO A 156 8.26 -16.62 -13.58
C PRO A 156 7.68 -16.88 -12.19
N GLN A 157 7.17 -15.88 -11.45
CA GLN A 157 6.51 -16.16 -10.16
C GLN A 157 5.30 -17.08 -10.35
N SER A 158 4.45 -16.77 -11.33
CA SER A 158 3.22 -17.52 -11.62
C SER A 158 3.53 -18.94 -12.14
N LEU A 159 4.57 -19.09 -12.97
CA LEU A 159 5.11 -20.38 -13.42
C LEU A 159 5.60 -21.22 -12.24
N LEU A 160 6.43 -20.65 -11.36
CA LEU A 160 7.05 -21.38 -10.25
C LEU A 160 6.01 -21.78 -9.19
N ASP A 161 5.02 -20.93 -8.91
CA ASP A 161 3.88 -21.27 -8.05
C ASP A 161 3.07 -22.44 -8.64
N ALA A 162 2.76 -22.39 -9.95
CA ALA A 162 2.10 -23.50 -10.64
C ALA A 162 2.91 -24.80 -10.58
N CYS A 163 4.24 -24.73 -10.76
CA CYS A 163 5.13 -25.89 -10.65
C CYS A 163 5.20 -26.49 -9.24
N VAL A 164 5.16 -25.67 -8.17
CA VAL A 164 5.09 -26.18 -6.79
C VAL A 164 3.75 -26.88 -6.51
N LEU A 165 2.65 -26.31 -6.99
CA LEU A 165 1.29 -26.83 -6.80
C LEU A 165 1.05 -28.13 -7.59
N ALA A 166 1.52 -28.19 -8.84
CA ALA A 166 1.38 -29.32 -9.74
C ALA A 166 2.57 -30.31 -9.70
N PHE A 167 3.54 -30.14 -8.79
CA PHE A 167 4.79 -30.91 -8.76
C PHE A 167 4.65 -32.45 -8.96
N PRO A 168 3.67 -33.15 -8.34
CA PRO A 168 3.49 -34.59 -8.55
C PRO A 168 3.11 -35.01 -9.98
N LEU A 169 2.70 -34.06 -10.83
CA LEU A 169 2.36 -34.27 -12.24
C LEU A 169 3.53 -33.99 -13.19
N LEU A 170 4.64 -33.41 -12.70
CA LEU A 170 5.75 -32.95 -13.53
C LEU A 170 6.89 -33.96 -13.54
N SER A 171 7.36 -34.30 -14.74
CA SER A 171 8.61 -35.03 -14.90
C SER A 171 9.83 -34.15 -14.58
N ALA A 172 10.94 -34.77 -14.17
CA ALA A 172 12.20 -34.06 -13.96
C ALA A 172 12.67 -33.28 -15.21
N ALA A 173 12.37 -33.78 -16.41
CA ALA A 173 12.66 -33.11 -17.66
C ALA A 173 11.85 -31.81 -17.84
N GLN A 174 10.55 -31.82 -17.52
CA GLN A 174 9.72 -30.61 -17.56
C GLN A 174 10.20 -29.56 -16.53
N VAL A 175 10.48 -29.98 -15.29
CA VAL A 175 11.02 -29.09 -14.26
C VAL A 175 12.34 -28.45 -14.72
N ALA A 176 13.23 -29.23 -15.35
CA ALA A 176 14.48 -28.72 -15.91
C ALA A 176 14.26 -27.69 -17.04
N THR A 177 13.34 -27.97 -17.97
CA THR A 177 12.96 -27.04 -19.05
C THR A 177 12.42 -25.71 -18.49
N TYR A 178 11.53 -25.77 -17.51
CA TYR A 178 10.98 -24.56 -16.88
C TYR A 178 12.05 -23.77 -16.10
N CYS A 179 12.94 -24.45 -15.38
CA CYS A 179 14.05 -23.80 -14.68
C CYS A 179 15.02 -23.13 -15.68
N ALA A 180 15.30 -23.75 -16.83
CA ALA A 180 16.16 -23.18 -17.87
C ALA A 180 15.54 -21.92 -18.52
N ALA A 181 14.21 -21.91 -18.72
CA ALA A 181 13.51 -20.70 -19.16
C ALA A 181 13.61 -19.57 -18.12
N VAL A 182 13.39 -19.86 -16.84
CA VAL A 182 13.58 -18.87 -15.76
C VAL A 182 15.02 -18.37 -15.68
N ASP A 183 16.02 -19.23 -15.84
CA ASP A 183 17.44 -18.84 -15.82
C ASP A 183 17.84 -17.89 -16.95
N HIS A 184 17.22 -18.02 -18.11
CA HIS A 184 17.45 -17.14 -19.27
C HIS A 184 16.97 -15.71 -19.02
N PHE A 185 15.77 -15.55 -18.43
CA PHE A 185 15.22 -14.22 -18.12
C PHE A 185 15.70 -13.66 -16.78
N VAL A 186 15.97 -14.52 -15.80
CA VAL A 186 16.39 -14.18 -14.43
C VAL A 186 17.70 -14.91 -14.07
N PRO A 187 18.81 -14.56 -14.74
CA PRO A 187 20.14 -15.02 -14.33
C PRO A 187 20.53 -14.40 -12.99
N ASP A 188 21.53 -14.98 -12.30
CA ASP A 188 21.99 -14.48 -10.99
C ASP A 188 22.50 -13.03 -11.04
N SER A 189 22.95 -12.57 -12.22
CA SER A 189 23.32 -11.18 -12.48
C SER A 189 22.18 -10.19 -12.31
N ALA A 190 20.91 -10.61 -12.40
CA ALA A 190 19.73 -9.76 -12.14
C ALA A 190 19.68 -9.23 -10.69
N VAL A 191 20.39 -9.87 -9.75
CA VAL A 191 20.50 -9.42 -8.35
C VAL A 191 21.94 -9.15 -7.90
N ALA A 192 22.93 -9.23 -8.80
CA ALA A 192 24.33 -8.98 -8.47
C ALA A 192 24.65 -7.52 -8.10
N VAL A 193 23.87 -6.55 -8.59
CA VAL A 193 24.03 -5.12 -8.29
C VAL A 193 22.70 -4.52 -7.84
N TYR A 194 22.69 -3.86 -6.68
CA TYR A 194 21.50 -3.18 -6.14
C TYR A 194 21.35 -1.79 -6.76
N ALA A 195 20.85 -1.75 -8.00
CA ALA A 195 20.67 -0.54 -8.79
C ALA A 195 19.66 -0.77 -9.93
N GLY A 196 19.30 0.32 -10.62
CA GLY A 196 18.42 0.26 -11.79
C GLY A 196 17.03 -0.26 -11.44
N THR A 197 16.61 -1.33 -12.10
CA THR A 197 15.33 -2.01 -11.80
C THR A 197 15.39 -2.94 -10.59
N SER A 198 16.58 -3.28 -10.08
CA SER A 198 16.80 -4.30 -9.04
C SER A 198 16.97 -3.68 -7.64
N THR A 199 15.97 -2.88 -7.23
CA THR A 199 15.89 -2.16 -5.94
C THR A 199 14.56 -2.44 -5.24
N GLY A 200 14.49 -2.24 -3.92
CA GLY A 200 13.23 -2.28 -3.15
C GLY A 200 12.37 -3.51 -3.41
N ALA A 201 11.11 -3.31 -3.79
CA ALA A 201 10.16 -4.39 -4.08
C ALA A 201 10.62 -5.30 -5.23
N ASN A 202 11.08 -4.72 -6.34
CA ASN A 202 11.56 -5.48 -7.50
C ASN A 202 12.74 -6.40 -7.12
N ARG A 203 13.58 -6.00 -6.17
CA ARG A 203 14.65 -6.86 -5.66
C ARG A 203 14.07 -8.06 -4.89
N ALA A 204 13.07 -7.85 -4.05
CA ALA A 204 12.39 -8.93 -3.33
C ALA A 204 11.69 -9.90 -4.29
N ASP A 205 10.99 -9.38 -5.31
CA ASP A 205 10.36 -10.14 -6.39
C ASP A 205 11.35 -11.06 -7.12
N LEU A 206 12.51 -10.51 -7.52
CA LEU A 206 13.60 -11.26 -8.18
C LEU A 206 14.20 -12.32 -7.25
N CYS A 207 14.42 -11.99 -5.98
CA CYS A 207 14.86 -12.96 -4.97
C CYS A 207 13.86 -14.11 -4.81
N ARG A 208 12.54 -13.85 -4.84
CA ARG A 208 11.51 -14.89 -4.81
C ARG A 208 11.57 -15.81 -6.03
N VAL A 209 11.73 -15.26 -7.22
CA VAL A 209 11.90 -16.05 -8.45
C VAL A 209 13.12 -16.96 -8.36
N ILE A 210 14.28 -16.40 -8.00
CA ILE A 210 15.53 -17.16 -7.87
C ILE A 210 15.42 -18.24 -6.77
N ALA A 211 14.76 -17.92 -5.64
CA ALA A 211 14.53 -18.87 -4.54
C ALA A 211 13.72 -20.09 -5.00
N LEU A 212 12.56 -19.88 -5.64
CA LEU A 212 11.68 -20.97 -6.05
C LEU A 212 12.27 -21.79 -7.21
N ARG A 213 12.99 -21.15 -8.14
CA ARG A 213 13.79 -21.86 -9.15
C ARG A 213 14.93 -22.67 -8.51
N GLY A 214 15.49 -22.19 -7.39
CA GLY A 214 16.45 -22.93 -6.59
C GLY A 214 15.84 -24.16 -5.93
N VAL A 215 14.67 -24.02 -5.31
CA VAL A 215 13.91 -25.10 -4.66
C VAL A 215 13.48 -26.17 -5.67
N LEU A 216 12.81 -25.79 -6.76
CA LEU A 216 12.31 -26.73 -7.77
C LEU A 216 13.45 -27.41 -8.54
N GLY A 217 14.51 -26.67 -8.87
CA GLY A 217 15.69 -27.19 -9.57
C GLY A 217 16.78 -27.76 -8.67
N ARG A 218 16.49 -28.04 -7.38
CA ARG A 218 17.43 -28.58 -6.36
C ARG A 218 18.81 -27.91 -6.36
N SER A 219 18.85 -26.57 -6.47
CA SER A 219 20.07 -25.78 -6.59
C SER A 219 20.34 -24.95 -5.33
N SER A 220 21.23 -25.45 -4.48
CA SER A 220 21.69 -24.77 -3.25
C SER A 220 22.29 -23.39 -3.53
N ALA A 221 23.02 -23.25 -4.63
CA ALA A 221 23.62 -21.99 -5.06
C ALA A 221 22.56 -20.92 -5.37
N LYS A 222 21.50 -21.26 -6.12
CA LYS A 222 20.38 -20.35 -6.41
C LYS A 222 19.69 -19.87 -5.12
N ILE A 223 19.42 -20.77 -4.17
CA ILE A 223 18.78 -20.40 -2.90
C ILE A 223 19.71 -19.48 -2.07
N ALA A 224 21.02 -19.75 -2.06
CA ALA A 224 22.01 -18.88 -1.41
C ALA A 224 22.08 -17.49 -2.07
N THR A 225 22.09 -17.41 -3.41
CA THR A 225 22.00 -16.15 -4.17
C THR A 225 20.73 -15.38 -3.77
N ALA A 226 19.57 -16.03 -3.76
CA ALA A 226 18.30 -15.39 -3.40
C ALA A 226 18.30 -14.85 -1.96
N SER A 227 18.71 -15.67 -0.98
CA SER A 227 18.72 -15.29 0.44
C SER A 227 19.70 -14.15 0.72
N GLY A 228 20.93 -14.24 0.19
CA GLY A 228 21.94 -13.17 0.33
C GLY A 228 21.57 -11.87 -0.39
N ALA A 229 20.88 -11.95 -1.53
CA ALA A 229 20.49 -10.77 -2.31
C ALA A 229 19.35 -9.94 -1.70
N LEU A 230 18.73 -10.39 -0.59
CA LEU A 230 17.80 -9.60 0.23
C LEU A 230 18.53 -8.56 1.10
N SER A 231 19.74 -8.87 1.57
CA SER A 231 20.52 -8.02 2.49
C SER A 231 20.63 -6.54 2.07
N PRO A 232 20.88 -6.19 0.79
CA PRO A 232 20.95 -4.80 0.34
C PRO A 232 19.65 -3.98 0.47
N ILE A 233 18.49 -4.62 0.67
CA ILE A 233 17.20 -3.93 0.88
C ILE A 233 17.03 -3.47 2.33
N PHE A 234 17.71 -4.12 3.28
CA PHE A 234 17.47 -3.94 4.72
C PHE A 234 17.95 -2.61 5.35
N PRO A 235 19.03 -1.94 4.89
CA PRO A 235 19.45 -0.67 5.47
C PRO A 235 18.43 0.45 5.23
N TYR A 236 18.36 1.41 6.16
CA TYR A 236 17.67 2.67 5.89
C TYR A 236 18.43 3.47 4.81
N VAL A 237 17.68 4.12 3.93
CA VAL A 237 18.21 5.07 2.93
C VAL A 237 17.90 6.51 3.32
N MET A 238 18.69 7.44 2.78
CA MET A 238 18.49 8.89 2.92
C MET A 238 18.04 9.56 1.62
N THR A 239 18.12 8.85 0.49
CA THR A 239 17.79 9.30 -0.86
C THR A 239 17.47 8.10 -1.76
N GLY A 240 16.52 8.24 -2.69
CA GLY A 240 16.15 7.16 -3.62
C GLY A 240 15.25 6.09 -3.00
N ASP A 241 15.25 4.90 -3.62
CA ASP A 241 14.37 3.78 -3.27
C ASP A 241 14.74 3.14 -1.92
N GLY A 242 13.72 2.84 -1.10
CA GLY A 242 13.87 2.07 0.14
C GLY A 242 13.10 2.66 1.33
N LEU A 243 13.37 2.08 2.50
CA LEU A 243 12.86 2.52 3.80
C LEU A 243 13.70 3.68 4.35
N TYR A 244 13.04 4.69 4.90
CA TYR A 244 13.69 5.82 5.60
C TYR A 244 13.44 5.70 7.10
N ALA A 245 14.34 6.28 7.92
CA ALA A 245 14.30 6.16 9.38
C ALA A 245 13.03 6.74 10.04
N ASP A 246 12.30 7.64 9.38
CA ASP A 246 11.04 8.22 9.87
C ASP A 246 9.79 7.37 9.56
N GLY A 247 9.94 6.33 8.73
CA GLY A 247 8.85 5.51 8.22
C GLY A 247 8.45 5.79 6.76
N SER A 248 9.13 6.70 6.06
CA SER A 248 8.88 6.87 4.62
C SER A 248 9.29 5.62 3.84
N PHE A 249 8.55 5.29 2.79
CA PHE A 249 8.97 4.32 1.79
C PHE A 249 8.84 4.95 0.40
N ILE A 250 9.98 5.01 -0.31
CA ILE A 250 10.06 5.50 -1.68
C ILE A 250 10.35 4.33 -2.62
N GLN A 251 9.71 4.34 -3.78
CA GLN A 251 10.15 3.59 -4.95
C GLN A 251 10.09 4.51 -6.19
N HIS A 252 10.73 4.11 -7.29
CA HIS A 252 10.83 4.90 -8.52
C HIS A 252 11.47 6.27 -8.27
N THR A 253 12.49 6.27 -7.41
CA THR A 253 13.35 7.38 -6.96
C THR A 253 12.66 8.49 -6.17
N TRP A 254 11.42 8.85 -6.50
CA TRP A 254 10.74 10.05 -5.98
C TRP A 254 9.25 9.85 -5.63
N VAL A 255 8.73 8.62 -5.64
CA VAL A 255 7.29 8.34 -5.46
C VAL A 255 7.03 7.76 -4.06
N PRO A 256 6.16 8.39 -3.24
CA PRO A 256 5.68 7.83 -1.97
C PRO A 256 4.84 6.57 -2.22
N TYR A 257 5.33 5.40 -1.80
CA TYR A 257 4.86 4.12 -2.35
C TYR A 257 4.59 2.99 -1.35
N THR A 258 4.46 3.31 -0.06
CA THR A 258 4.26 2.35 1.04
C THR A 258 3.14 1.34 0.77
N ASN A 259 1.99 1.77 0.26
CA ASN A 259 0.79 0.93 0.11
C ASN A 259 0.67 0.25 -1.27
N SER A 260 1.80 0.03 -1.96
CA SER A 260 1.86 -0.93 -3.07
C SER A 260 3.27 -1.48 -3.31
N TYR A 261 4.28 -0.67 -3.69
CA TYR A 261 5.64 -1.24 -3.78
C TYR A 261 6.19 -1.62 -2.39
N GLY A 262 5.86 -0.84 -1.35
CA GLY A 262 6.18 -1.24 0.03
C GLY A 262 5.44 -2.52 0.45
N GLU A 263 4.16 -2.66 0.07
CA GLU A 263 3.35 -3.86 0.31
C GLU A 263 3.95 -5.08 -0.39
N VAL A 264 4.19 -5.04 -1.71
CA VAL A 264 4.86 -6.12 -2.46
C VAL A 264 6.17 -6.55 -1.77
N MET A 265 7.00 -5.60 -1.36
CA MET A 265 8.24 -5.87 -0.64
C MET A 265 8.00 -6.61 0.70
N LEU A 266 7.04 -6.15 1.51
CA LEU A 266 6.66 -6.80 2.78
C LEU A 266 6.04 -8.19 2.56
N GLY A 267 5.27 -8.33 1.48
CA GLY A 267 4.65 -9.57 1.04
C GLY A 267 5.68 -10.63 0.66
N ASP A 268 6.72 -10.27 -0.08
CA ASP A 268 7.80 -11.19 -0.40
C ASP A 268 8.69 -11.46 0.82
N PHE A 269 8.97 -10.48 1.68
CA PHE A 269 9.70 -10.74 2.93
C PHE A 269 8.97 -11.73 3.84
N SER A 270 7.67 -11.53 4.10
CA SER A 270 6.87 -12.46 4.92
C SER A 270 6.81 -13.87 4.31
N ARG A 271 6.78 -14.00 2.98
CA ARG A 271 6.85 -15.29 2.28
C ARG A 271 8.25 -15.93 2.34
N LEU A 272 9.32 -15.18 2.06
CA LEU A 272 10.69 -15.68 1.99
C LEU A 272 11.30 -15.97 3.37
N PHE A 273 10.99 -15.15 4.37
CA PHE A 273 11.38 -15.43 5.76
C PHE A 273 10.70 -16.69 6.27
N THR A 274 9.42 -16.91 5.93
CA THR A 274 8.75 -18.19 6.20
C THR A 274 9.40 -19.33 5.41
N LEU A 275 9.65 -19.14 4.11
CA LEU A 275 10.28 -20.15 3.26
C LEU A 275 11.60 -20.63 3.84
N PHE A 276 12.50 -19.72 4.26
CA PHE A 276 13.83 -20.08 4.76
C PHE A 276 13.91 -20.35 6.27
N ALA A 277 12.80 -20.29 7.02
CA ALA A 277 12.80 -20.48 8.47
C ALA A 277 13.42 -21.84 8.89
N GLY A 278 14.53 -21.80 9.62
CA GLY A 278 15.20 -23.01 10.12
C GLY A 278 15.82 -23.93 9.05
N SER A 279 15.99 -23.47 7.80
CA SER A 279 16.76 -24.18 6.77
C SER A 279 18.21 -23.71 6.73
N SER A 280 19.06 -24.40 5.95
CA SER A 280 20.45 -24.00 5.70
C SER A 280 20.61 -22.62 5.03
N TRP A 281 19.52 -22.02 4.54
CA TRP A 281 19.50 -20.69 3.89
C TRP A 281 18.72 -19.61 4.67
N ALA A 282 18.44 -19.86 5.96
CA ALA A 282 17.76 -18.91 6.84
C ALA A 282 18.39 -17.50 6.79
N VAL A 283 17.56 -16.46 6.70
CA VAL A 283 18.03 -15.06 6.67
C VAL A 283 18.57 -14.67 8.04
N THR A 284 19.90 -14.63 8.16
CA THR A 284 20.62 -14.39 9.43
C THR A 284 21.12 -12.95 9.59
N ASP A 285 21.11 -12.12 8.54
CA ASP A 285 21.49 -10.70 8.59
C ASP A 285 20.72 -9.95 9.70
N PRO A 286 21.40 -9.28 10.65
CA PRO A 286 20.75 -8.54 11.73
C PRO A 286 20.02 -7.28 11.23
N GLN A 287 20.41 -6.70 10.10
CA GLN A 287 19.75 -5.50 9.55
C GLN A 287 18.31 -5.75 9.12
N ARG A 288 17.88 -7.01 8.97
CA ARG A 288 16.47 -7.36 8.79
C ARG A 288 15.55 -6.75 9.87
N GLY A 289 16.10 -6.43 11.04
CA GLY A 289 15.39 -5.69 12.10
C GLY A 289 14.70 -4.41 11.58
N THR A 290 15.33 -3.67 10.65
CA THR A 290 14.74 -2.52 9.96
C THR A 290 13.41 -2.85 9.30
N VAL A 291 13.32 -3.98 8.61
CA VAL A 291 12.09 -4.46 7.95
C VAL A 291 11.04 -4.83 8.99
N LEU A 292 11.42 -5.49 10.07
CA LEU A 292 10.48 -5.88 11.13
C LEU A 292 9.92 -4.64 11.85
N ASP A 293 10.77 -3.66 12.14
CA ASP A 293 10.34 -2.41 12.78
C ASP A 293 9.54 -1.51 11.83
N SER A 294 9.75 -1.63 10.51
CA SER A 294 8.95 -0.92 9.50
C SER A 294 7.46 -1.27 9.53
N VAL A 295 7.06 -2.43 10.07
CA VAL A 295 5.64 -2.78 10.25
C VAL A 295 4.90 -1.72 11.09
N GLN A 296 5.52 -1.24 12.17
CA GLN A 296 4.94 -0.21 13.06
C GLN A 296 5.28 1.21 12.61
N HIS A 297 6.43 1.42 11.97
CA HIS A 297 6.93 2.75 11.66
C HIS A 297 6.63 3.24 10.24
N ALA A 298 6.56 2.34 9.27
CA ALA A 298 6.28 2.66 7.86
C ALA A 298 4.87 2.23 7.45
N PHE A 299 4.46 0.99 7.71
CA PHE A 299 3.20 0.44 7.19
C PHE A 299 1.96 0.83 8.02
N ALA A 300 1.91 0.46 9.30
CA ALA A 300 0.77 0.74 10.18
C ALA A 300 0.31 2.22 10.19
N PRO A 301 1.18 3.25 10.10
CA PRO A 301 0.73 4.64 10.06
C PRO A 301 -0.13 5.02 8.84
N PHE A 302 -0.14 4.22 7.78
CA PHE A 302 -0.99 4.41 6.60
C PHE A 302 -2.13 3.39 6.47
N ILE A 303 -2.44 2.65 7.55
CA ILE A 303 -3.66 1.83 7.67
C ILE A 303 -4.63 2.53 8.63
N VAL A 304 -5.91 2.60 8.28
CA VAL A 304 -6.98 3.06 9.18
C VAL A 304 -8.12 2.07 9.10
N ASN A 305 -8.60 1.52 10.21
CA ASN A 305 -9.71 0.54 10.25
C ASN A 305 -9.51 -0.77 9.43
N GLY A 306 -8.43 -0.94 8.69
CA GLY A 306 -8.20 -2.06 7.78
C GLY A 306 -7.87 -1.64 6.34
N LEU A 307 -8.27 -0.43 5.92
CA LEU A 307 -7.97 0.13 4.60
C LEU A 307 -6.64 0.89 4.55
N ALA A 308 -6.01 0.89 3.39
CA ALA A 308 -4.72 1.51 3.11
C ALA A 308 -4.85 2.91 2.48
N MET A 309 -4.34 3.94 3.14
CA MET A 309 -4.43 5.33 2.68
C MET A 309 -3.82 5.54 1.28
N ASP A 310 -4.61 6.12 0.37
CA ASP A 310 -4.24 6.20 -1.05
C ASP A 310 -3.12 7.20 -1.38
N GLY A 311 -2.84 8.15 -0.50
CA GLY A 311 -1.74 9.11 -0.68
C GLY A 311 -0.35 8.48 -0.85
N VAL A 312 -0.17 7.20 -0.47
CA VAL A 312 1.08 6.43 -0.60
C VAL A 312 0.91 5.18 -1.48
N SER A 313 -0.10 5.17 -2.35
CA SER A 313 -0.39 4.10 -3.32
C SER A 313 0.13 4.38 -4.73
N GLY A 314 0.78 5.54 -4.96
CA GLY A 314 1.27 5.96 -6.28
C GLY A 314 0.22 5.82 -7.38
N ARG A 315 0.58 5.25 -8.54
CA ARG A 315 -0.38 5.02 -9.64
C ARG A 315 -1.44 3.93 -9.35
N ALA A 316 -1.32 3.15 -8.27
CA ALA A 316 -2.24 2.06 -7.98
C ALA A 316 -3.67 2.53 -7.63
N ILE A 317 -3.87 3.81 -7.33
CA ILE A 317 -5.19 4.41 -7.12
C ILE A 317 -6.12 4.29 -8.33
N SER A 318 -5.57 4.17 -9.55
CA SER A 318 -6.35 3.96 -10.78
C SER A 318 -6.64 2.49 -11.07
N ARG A 319 -6.25 1.56 -10.18
CA ARG A 319 -6.57 0.13 -10.29
C ARG A 319 -7.88 -0.11 -9.57
N GLY A 320 -8.98 -0.01 -10.31
CA GLY A 320 -10.30 -0.42 -9.85
C GLY A 320 -10.74 -1.70 -10.55
N LEU A 321 -11.79 -1.61 -11.38
CA LEU A 321 -12.23 -2.71 -12.24
C LEU A 321 -11.27 -2.90 -13.42
N GLN A 322 -10.36 -3.88 -13.33
CA GLN A 322 -9.41 -4.20 -14.39
C GLN A 322 -9.98 -5.24 -15.37
N GLY A 323 -10.02 -4.92 -16.67
CA GLY A 323 -10.56 -5.81 -17.71
C GLY A 323 -11.93 -6.39 -17.36
N SER A 324 -12.02 -7.72 -17.35
CA SER A 324 -13.22 -8.50 -16.99
C SER A 324 -13.25 -8.99 -15.53
N ASN A 325 -12.32 -8.54 -14.67
CA ASN A 325 -12.33 -8.91 -13.25
C ASN A 325 -13.52 -8.23 -12.53
N PRO A 326 -14.47 -8.99 -11.95
CA PRO A 326 -15.62 -8.41 -11.24
C PRO A 326 -15.24 -7.76 -9.90
N THR A 327 -14.09 -8.11 -9.32
CA THR A 327 -13.63 -7.56 -8.04
C THR A 327 -12.77 -6.31 -8.28
N PRO A 328 -13.23 -5.11 -7.86
CA PRO A 328 -12.41 -3.90 -7.96
C PRO A 328 -11.27 -3.95 -6.94
N GLN A 329 -10.08 -3.49 -7.34
CA GLN A 329 -9.06 -3.09 -6.37
C GLN A 329 -9.46 -1.74 -5.72
N SER A 330 -9.14 -1.58 -4.44
CA SER A 330 -9.43 -0.39 -3.63
C SER A 330 -8.38 -0.22 -2.51
N ASP A 331 -8.50 0.87 -1.75
CA ASP A 331 -7.82 1.08 -0.48
C ASP A 331 -8.05 -0.07 0.51
N HIS A 332 -9.26 -0.65 0.55
CA HIS A 332 -9.55 -1.86 1.33
C HIS A 332 -8.74 -3.06 0.88
N THR A 333 -8.80 -3.43 -0.41
CA THR A 333 -8.08 -4.61 -0.88
C THR A 333 -6.56 -4.44 -0.73
N ARG A 334 -6.04 -3.22 -0.86
CA ARG A 334 -4.62 -2.89 -0.57
C ARG A 334 -4.30 -3.06 0.92
N GLY A 335 -5.19 -2.62 1.81
CA GLY A 335 -5.05 -2.82 3.25
C GLY A 335 -5.12 -4.29 3.67
N HIS A 336 -5.97 -5.08 3.03
CA HIS A 336 -6.09 -6.53 3.26
C HIS A 336 -4.84 -7.32 2.86
N LEU A 337 -4.13 -6.89 1.81
CA LEU A 337 -2.81 -7.44 1.47
C LEU A 337 -1.81 -7.17 2.60
N LEU A 338 -1.68 -5.91 3.05
CA LEU A 338 -0.81 -5.56 4.18
C LEU A 338 -1.20 -6.30 5.48
N VAL A 339 -2.49 -6.48 5.77
CA VAL A 339 -2.99 -7.31 6.88
C VAL A 339 -2.53 -8.76 6.76
N SER A 340 -2.72 -9.38 5.59
CA SER A 340 -2.26 -10.75 5.29
C SER A 340 -0.76 -10.90 5.53
N ASP A 341 0.01 -9.96 5.01
CA ASP A 341 1.46 -9.98 5.01
C ASP A 341 2.04 -9.77 6.41
N ILE A 342 1.44 -8.89 7.21
CA ILE A 342 1.81 -8.66 8.61
C ILE A 342 1.49 -9.90 9.47
N LEU A 343 0.35 -10.57 9.26
CA LEU A 343 0.04 -11.82 9.98
C LEU A 343 0.99 -12.96 9.61
N ARG A 344 1.25 -13.13 8.30
CA ARG A 344 2.21 -14.13 7.83
C ARG A 344 3.62 -13.85 8.33
N LEU A 345 4.03 -12.58 8.42
CA LEU A 345 5.30 -12.19 9.05
C LEU A 345 5.32 -12.49 10.55
N ALA A 346 4.21 -12.27 11.26
CA ALA A 346 4.08 -12.62 12.68
C ALA A 346 4.20 -14.13 12.96
N GLU A 347 3.76 -14.97 12.02
CA GLU A 347 3.85 -16.44 12.10
C GLU A 347 5.16 -17.03 11.55
N SER A 348 5.92 -16.27 10.77
CA SER A 348 7.19 -16.72 10.15
C SER A 348 8.30 -17.13 11.13
N GLY A 349 8.15 -16.80 12.42
CA GLY A 349 9.15 -17.05 13.47
C GLY A 349 10.34 -16.09 13.48
N ILE A 350 10.39 -15.10 12.57
CA ILE A 350 11.54 -14.18 12.47
C ILE A 350 11.46 -12.98 13.42
N GLY A 351 10.26 -12.61 13.87
CA GLY A 351 10.01 -11.51 14.80
C GLY A 351 10.13 -11.95 16.27
N SER A 352 10.54 -11.02 17.14
CA SER A 352 10.50 -11.27 18.58
C SER A 352 9.07 -11.41 19.10
N ALA A 353 8.87 -12.17 20.19
CA ALA A 353 7.55 -12.37 20.79
C ALA A 353 6.82 -11.05 21.12
N ARG A 354 7.56 -9.98 21.44
CA ARG A 354 6.99 -8.64 21.65
C ARG A 354 6.49 -8.02 20.34
N GLN A 355 7.30 -8.05 19.28
CA GLN A 355 6.93 -7.52 17.96
C GLN A 355 5.69 -8.27 17.42
N THR A 356 5.69 -9.61 17.45
CA THR A 356 4.59 -10.41 16.91
C THR A 356 3.30 -10.25 17.72
N ALA A 357 3.37 -10.09 19.05
CA ALA A 357 2.21 -9.75 19.87
C ALA A 357 1.62 -8.37 19.51
N THR A 358 2.46 -7.35 19.30
CA THR A 358 2.01 -6.03 18.86
C THR A 358 1.37 -6.08 17.47
N TRP A 359 1.98 -6.79 16.51
CA TRP A 359 1.43 -6.95 15.16
C TRP A 359 0.06 -7.65 15.16
N ARG A 360 -0.06 -8.77 15.90
CA ARG A 360 -1.34 -9.49 16.09
C ARG A 360 -2.41 -8.59 16.72
N SER A 361 -2.05 -7.78 17.72
CA SER A 361 -2.99 -6.86 18.37
C SER A 361 -3.47 -5.74 17.44
N MET A 362 -2.57 -5.10 16.68
CA MET A 362 -2.93 -4.09 15.67
C MET A 362 -3.85 -4.67 14.61
N VAL A 363 -3.46 -5.80 14.00
CA VAL A 363 -4.27 -6.45 12.95
C VAL A 363 -5.63 -6.88 13.48
N LYS A 364 -5.72 -7.45 14.69
CA LYS A 364 -7.01 -7.80 15.27
C LYS A 364 -7.92 -6.58 15.45
N GLY A 365 -7.36 -5.42 15.82
CA GLY A 365 -8.07 -4.16 15.88
C GLY A 365 -8.63 -3.72 14.53
N TRP A 366 -7.81 -3.78 13.47
CA TRP A 366 -8.25 -3.49 12.09
C TRP A 366 -9.34 -4.47 11.62
N LEU A 367 -9.13 -5.78 11.75
CA LEU A 367 -10.12 -6.81 11.40
C LEU A 367 -11.47 -6.63 12.12
N GLN A 368 -11.47 -6.04 13.33
CA GLN A 368 -12.68 -5.75 14.09
C GLN A 368 -13.37 -4.45 13.64
N ARG A 369 -12.61 -3.45 13.18
CA ARG A 369 -13.12 -2.14 12.75
C ARG A 369 -13.48 -2.06 11.26
N GLU A 370 -13.02 -3.00 10.44
CA GLU A 370 -13.39 -3.01 9.02
C GLU A 370 -14.88 -3.39 8.84
N LYS A 371 -15.67 -2.45 8.30
CA LYS A 371 -17.13 -2.56 8.14
C LYS A 371 -17.64 -2.43 6.70
N PHE A 372 -16.87 -1.81 5.81
CA PHE A 372 -17.27 -1.58 4.41
C PHE A 372 -16.98 -2.81 3.55
N LEU A 373 -15.78 -3.38 3.67
CA LEU A 373 -15.42 -4.66 3.06
C LEU A 373 -14.85 -5.58 4.16
N PRO A 374 -15.68 -6.19 5.02
CA PRO A 374 -15.19 -7.03 6.11
C PRO A 374 -14.23 -8.11 5.60
N TYR A 375 -13.00 -8.14 6.12
CA TYR A 375 -11.89 -8.96 5.60
C TYR A 375 -12.25 -10.43 5.32
N LEU A 376 -13.04 -11.08 6.18
CA LEU A 376 -13.47 -12.48 6.01
C LEU A 376 -14.51 -12.69 4.88
N GLN A 377 -14.97 -11.60 4.25
CA GLN A 377 -15.93 -11.57 3.15
C GLN A 377 -15.30 -11.03 1.85
N ASP A 378 -14.04 -10.58 1.87
CA ASP A 378 -13.35 -10.11 0.67
C ASP A 378 -13.02 -11.31 -0.26
N PRO A 379 -13.59 -11.38 -1.47
CA PRO A 379 -13.31 -12.47 -2.42
C PRO A 379 -11.87 -12.47 -2.96
N GLY A 380 -11.10 -11.41 -2.73
CA GLY A 380 -9.68 -11.34 -3.05
C GLY A 380 -8.75 -12.01 -2.02
N VAL A 381 -9.23 -12.30 -0.81
CA VAL A 381 -8.41 -12.89 0.27
C VAL A 381 -8.40 -14.42 0.16
N GLY A 382 -7.21 -14.98 -0.05
CA GLY A 382 -7.03 -16.42 -0.17
C GLY A 382 -7.27 -17.19 1.14
N VAL A 383 -7.70 -18.44 1.01
CA VAL A 383 -7.95 -19.40 2.12
C VAL A 383 -6.85 -19.43 3.21
N PRO A 384 -5.53 -19.39 2.91
CA PRO A 384 -4.50 -19.37 3.95
C PRO A 384 -4.58 -18.13 4.86
N GLU A 385 -4.94 -16.99 4.28
CA GLU A 385 -4.99 -15.69 4.96
C GLU A 385 -6.33 -15.48 5.68
N LEU A 386 -7.42 -16.03 5.12
CA LEU A 386 -8.69 -16.20 5.86
C LEU A 386 -8.51 -17.03 7.12
N ALA A 387 -7.72 -18.12 7.04
CA ALA A 387 -7.46 -19.00 8.18
C ALA A 387 -6.67 -18.31 9.30
N ARG A 388 -5.60 -17.59 8.94
CA ARG A 388 -4.85 -16.74 9.88
C ARG A 388 -5.74 -15.70 10.57
N ALA A 389 -6.53 -14.97 9.80
CA ALA A 389 -7.40 -13.92 10.33
C ALA A 389 -8.51 -14.49 11.24
N GLN A 390 -9.16 -15.59 10.86
CA GLN A 390 -10.19 -16.21 11.70
C GLN A 390 -9.60 -16.79 13.00
N ALA A 391 -8.41 -17.41 12.95
CA ALA A 391 -7.71 -17.89 14.14
C ALA A 391 -7.37 -16.73 15.10
N LEU A 392 -6.86 -15.61 14.58
CA LEU A 392 -6.57 -14.42 15.39
C LEU A 392 -7.83 -13.78 15.98
N LEU A 393 -8.93 -13.72 15.23
CA LEU A 393 -10.21 -13.20 15.72
C LEU A 393 -10.75 -14.06 16.88
N ALA A 394 -10.66 -15.40 16.75
CA ALA A 394 -11.06 -16.36 17.78
C ALA A 394 -10.13 -16.39 19.02
N ASP A 395 -8.87 -15.99 18.89
CA ASP A 395 -7.87 -15.98 19.96
C ASP A 395 -8.19 -14.94 21.05
N ALA A 396 -8.91 -15.36 22.09
CA ALA A 396 -9.31 -14.52 23.21
C ALA A 396 -8.12 -14.00 24.06
N SER A 397 -6.90 -14.52 23.88
CA SER A 397 -5.72 -14.00 24.57
C SER A 397 -5.17 -12.71 23.94
N VAL A 398 -5.53 -12.43 22.67
CA VAL A 398 -5.16 -11.21 21.96
C VAL A 398 -6.33 -10.23 21.97
N ALA A 399 -6.13 -9.07 22.59
CA ALA A 399 -6.99 -7.91 22.44
C ALA A 399 -6.67 -7.15 21.15
N GLY A 400 -7.70 -6.64 20.45
CA GLY A 400 -7.52 -5.73 19.32
C GLY A 400 -7.09 -4.35 19.80
N ALA A 401 -6.04 -3.77 19.22
CA ALA A 401 -5.58 -2.43 19.54
C ALA A 401 -6.52 -1.37 18.91
N PRO A 402 -6.77 -0.23 19.60
CA PRO A 402 -7.41 0.93 18.97
C PRO A 402 -6.49 1.55 17.90
N GLU A 403 -7.01 2.47 17.08
CA GLU A 403 -6.14 3.35 16.29
C GLU A 403 -5.26 4.21 17.23
N PRO A 404 -3.97 4.40 16.92
CA PRO A 404 -3.08 5.19 17.77
C PRO A 404 -3.40 6.68 17.66
N VAL A 405 -3.33 7.41 18.76
CA VAL A 405 -3.51 8.87 18.79
C VAL A 405 -2.15 9.57 18.63
N GLY A 406 -2.08 10.58 17.76
CA GLY A 406 -0.88 11.40 17.56
C GLY A 406 -0.70 11.88 16.12
N HIS A 407 0.40 12.59 15.87
CA HIS A 407 0.76 13.13 14.56
C HIS A 407 2.16 12.69 14.10
N ARG A 408 2.26 12.21 12.86
CA ARG A 408 3.53 11.81 12.21
C ARG A 408 3.74 12.56 10.90
N ILE A 409 4.97 13.00 10.67
CA ILE A 409 5.45 13.64 9.43
C ILE A 409 6.53 12.74 8.83
N PHE A 410 6.53 12.61 7.50
CA PHE A 410 7.38 11.70 6.74
C PHE A 410 8.08 12.45 5.60
N ALA A 411 9.39 12.22 5.42
CA ALA A 411 10.26 12.84 4.41
C ALA A 411 9.80 12.63 2.97
N MET A 412 8.97 11.61 2.71
CA MET A 412 8.23 11.42 1.45
C MET A 412 7.05 12.41 1.25
N ASP A 413 7.12 13.60 1.86
CA ASP A 413 6.13 14.67 1.76
C ASP A 413 4.71 14.22 2.14
N ARG A 414 4.62 13.46 3.24
CA ARG A 414 3.35 12.98 3.83
C ARG A 414 3.27 13.36 5.29
N SER A 415 2.06 13.53 5.78
CA SER A 415 1.78 13.55 7.21
C SER A 415 0.46 12.86 7.52
N VAL A 416 0.36 12.20 8.67
CA VAL A 416 -0.86 11.56 9.15
C VAL A 416 -1.13 12.02 10.58
N HIS A 417 -2.36 12.45 10.82
CA HIS A 417 -2.87 12.91 12.09
C HIS A 417 -4.01 12.00 12.53
N ARG A 418 -3.95 11.48 13.75
CA ARG A 418 -4.98 10.61 14.33
C ARG A 418 -5.41 11.14 15.70
N ARG A 419 -6.72 11.20 15.89
CA ARG A 419 -7.41 11.52 17.14
C ARG A 419 -8.44 10.41 17.41
N PRO A 420 -8.99 10.25 18.63
CA PRO A 420 -9.80 9.09 18.98
C PRO A 420 -10.97 8.78 18.03
N LEU A 421 -11.56 9.80 17.40
CA LEU A 421 -12.77 9.67 16.55
C LEU A 421 -12.51 9.94 15.05
N TRP A 422 -11.28 10.26 14.65
CA TRP A 422 -10.98 10.64 13.26
C TRP A 422 -9.50 10.57 12.89
N THR A 423 -9.25 10.40 11.59
CA THR A 423 -7.91 10.39 10.99
C THR A 423 -7.87 11.33 9.78
N ALA A 424 -6.78 12.06 9.59
CA ALA A 424 -6.53 12.80 8.36
C ALA A 424 -5.10 12.56 7.85
N ALA A 425 -4.93 12.60 6.53
CA ALA A 425 -3.64 12.48 5.87
C ALA A 425 -3.45 13.59 4.82
N ILE A 426 -2.24 14.13 4.73
CA ILE A 426 -1.90 15.22 3.80
C ILE A 426 -0.89 14.70 2.77
N SER A 427 -1.21 14.84 1.49
CA SER A 427 -0.33 14.50 0.37
C SER A 427 0.24 15.76 -0.28
N MET A 428 1.53 15.98 -0.06
CA MET A 428 2.31 17.10 -0.60
C MET A 428 3.28 16.59 -1.68
N CYS A 429 4.07 17.51 -2.23
CA CYS A 429 5.21 17.23 -3.09
C CYS A 429 6.25 18.36 -2.96
N SER A 430 7.50 18.07 -3.32
CA SER A 430 8.63 19.00 -3.22
C SER A 430 9.77 18.61 -4.17
N ALA A 431 10.93 19.26 -4.07
CA ALA A 431 12.15 18.84 -4.73
C ALA A 431 12.58 17.39 -4.40
N ARG A 432 12.00 16.76 -3.37
CA ARG A 432 12.21 15.35 -2.99
C ARG A 432 11.19 14.37 -3.60
N THR A 433 9.95 14.78 -3.85
CA THR A 433 8.90 13.86 -4.31
C THR A 433 8.05 14.44 -5.43
N THR A 434 7.62 13.55 -6.33
CA THR A 434 6.85 13.91 -7.53
C THR A 434 5.46 14.50 -7.22
N TYR A 435 4.87 15.27 -8.15
CA TYR A 435 3.46 15.66 -8.06
C TYR A 435 2.54 14.43 -8.06
N TYR A 436 2.85 13.46 -8.93
CA TYR A 436 2.14 12.19 -9.09
C TYR A 436 2.94 11.24 -9.98
N GLU A 437 2.61 9.95 -9.97
CA GLU A 437 3.08 9.01 -11.00
C GLU A 437 1.95 8.58 -11.93
N ASN A 438 2.22 8.60 -13.23
CA ASN A 438 1.54 7.78 -14.24
C ASN A 438 2.57 6.85 -14.91
N GLY A 439 2.11 5.76 -15.51
CA GLY A 439 2.95 4.79 -16.20
C GLY A 439 2.14 3.58 -16.65
N ASN A 440 2.52 2.91 -17.74
CA ASN A 440 1.77 1.78 -18.33
C ASN A 440 0.27 2.09 -18.61
N GLY A 441 -0.07 3.35 -18.87
CA GLY A 441 -1.46 3.80 -19.05
C GLY A 441 -2.25 3.97 -17.75
N GLU A 442 -1.63 3.79 -16.58
CA GLU A 442 -2.22 3.96 -15.25
C GLU A 442 -2.12 5.42 -14.74
N ASN A 443 -3.08 5.82 -13.92
CA ASN A 443 -3.21 7.10 -13.21
C ASN A 443 -3.07 8.35 -14.10
N LEU A 444 -3.70 8.32 -15.28
CA LEU A 444 -3.56 9.38 -16.30
C LEU A 444 -3.92 10.79 -15.80
N ARG A 445 -4.83 10.90 -14.83
CA ARG A 445 -5.39 12.17 -14.31
C ARG A 445 -4.99 12.50 -12.87
N GLY A 446 -3.94 11.86 -12.35
CA GLY A 446 -3.46 12.05 -10.97
C GLY A 446 -2.74 13.37 -10.68
N TRP A 447 -2.66 14.32 -11.64
CA TRP A 447 -1.79 15.51 -11.64
C TRP A 447 -1.73 16.31 -10.33
N HIS A 448 -2.85 16.41 -9.63
CA HIS A 448 -3.01 17.27 -8.45
C HIS A 448 -3.00 16.49 -7.12
N THR A 449 -2.74 15.17 -7.13
CA THR A 449 -2.75 14.34 -5.90
C THR A 449 -1.67 14.73 -4.88
N GLY A 450 -0.52 15.27 -5.32
CA GLY A 450 0.51 15.88 -4.46
C GLY A 450 0.36 17.39 -4.20
N ALA A 451 -0.72 18.04 -4.67
CA ALA A 451 -0.91 19.50 -4.57
C ALA A 451 -1.49 19.96 -3.22
N GLY A 452 -1.12 19.28 -2.12
CA GLY A 452 -1.67 19.50 -0.79
C GLY A 452 -3.05 18.87 -0.62
N MET A 453 -3.24 17.65 -1.13
CA MET A 453 -4.52 16.95 -1.01
C MET A 453 -4.73 16.47 0.44
N LEU A 454 -5.90 16.78 1.01
CA LEU A 454 -6.28 16.47 2.39
C LEU A 454 -7.32 15.35 2.42
N TYR A 455 -6.90 14.15 2.80
CA TYR A 455 -7.76 12.99 3.00
C TYR A 455 -8.23 12.96 4.45
N TRP A 456 -9.45 12.49 4.71
CA TRP A 456 -9.92 12.27 6.07
C TRP A 456 -11.03 11.20 6.19
N TRP A 457 -11.02 10.53 7.34
CA TRP A 457 -11.96 9.50 7.78
C TRP A 457 -12.44 9.82 9.20
N GLY A 458 -13.73 9.58 9.49
CA GLY A 458 -14.22 9.48 10.86
C GLY A 458 -13.97 8.07 11.41
N GLU A 459 -14.42 7.80 12.65
CA GLU A 459 -14.35 6.48 13.27
C GLU A 459 -15.14 5.42 12.46
N GLU A 460 -16.39 5.73 12.13
CA GLU A 460 -17.28 4.88 11.32
C GLU A 460 -17.66 5.52 9.97
N VAL A 461 -17.25 6.77 9.71
CA VAL A 461 -17.74 7.57 8.58
C VAL A 461 -16.69 7.75 7.50
N GLY A 462 -17.04 7.38 6.27
CA GLY A 462 -16.19 7.55 5.09
C GLY A 462 -15.15 6.45 4.89
N ASN A 463 -15.30 5.28 5.52
CA ASN A 463 -14.50 4.12 5.16
C ASN A 463 -14.68 3.73 3.68
N ASP A 464 -15.79 4.11 3.03
CA ASP A 464 -16.10 3.90 1.61
C ASP A 464 -15.68 5.05 0.68
N GLN A 465 -15.28 6.21 1.26
CA GLN A 465 -15.18 7.50 0.57
C GLN A 465 -14.24 7.47 -0.65
N TYR A 466 -13.10 6.77 -0.54
CA TYR A 466 -12.10 6.68 -1.60
C TYR A 466 -12.16 5.33 -2.35
N SER A 467 -12.96 4.39 -1.85
CA SER A 467 -13.06 3.00 -2.30
C SER A 467 -14.06 2.82 -3.44
N ASP A 468 -15.29 3.32 -3.26
CA ASP A 468 -16.40 3.05 -4.17
C ASP A 468 -16.39 4.03 -5.35
N ALA A 469 -15.58 3.71 -6.37
CA ALA A 469 -15.48 4.45 -7.63
C ALA A 469 -15.23 5.97 -7.48
N PHE A 470 -14.57 6.40 -6.40
CA PHE A 470 -14.14 7.79 -6.20
C PHE A 470 -13.22 8.25 -7.34
N TRP A 471 -12.10 7.55 -7.53
CA TRP A 471 -11.07 7.91 -8.51
C TRP A 471 -11.55 8.12 -9.96
N PRO A 472 -12.43 7.27 -10.55
CA PRO A 472 -12.95 7.53 -11.90
C PRO A 472 -14.06 8.59 -11.98
N THR A 473 -14.67 9.01 -10.87
CA THR A 473 -15.83 9.94 -10.88
C THR A 473 -15.54 11.32 -10.28
N VAL A 474 -14.58 11.44 -9.37
CA VAL A 474 -14.18 12.72 -8.76
C VAL A 474 -13.71 13.71 -9.84
N ASP A 475 -13.80 15.01 -9.56
CA ASP A 475 -13.15 15.99 -10.42
C ASP A 475 -11.64 16.01 -10.14
N PRO A 476 -10.76 15.64 -11.08
CA PRO A 476 -9.32 15.68 -10.85
C PRO A 476 -8.79 17.11 -10.65
N TYR A 477 -9.53 18.14 -11.08
CA TYR A 477 -9.21 19.55 -10.81
C TYR A 477 -9.79 20.03 -9.47
N ARG A 478 -10.57 19.21 -8.75
CA ARG A 478 -11.12 19.57 -7.44
C ARG A 478 -10.89 18.49 -6.40
N LEU A 479 -9.64 18.05 -6.23
CA LEU A 479 -9.28 17.12 -5.15
C LEU A 479 -9.30 17.86 -3.79
N PRO A 480 -9.87 17.28 -2.71
CA PRO A 480 -10.00 17.92 -1.40
C PRO A 480 -8.70 18.52 -0.88
N GLY A 481 -8.75 19.73 -0.31
CA GLY A 481 -7.60 20.44 0.26
C GLY A 481 -6.66 21.13 -0.76
N THR A 482 -6.69 20.78 -2.04
CA THR A 482 -5.74 21.30 -3.03
C THR A 482 -5.93 22.79 -3.35
N THR A 483 -4.88 23.45 -3.85
CA THR A 483 -4.97 24.75 -4.52
C THR A 483 -4.43 24.60 -5.93
N VAL A 484 -5.25 24.87 -6.95
CA VAL A 484 -4.92 24.58 -8.35
C VAL A 484 -5.30 25.70 -9.30
N SER A 485 -4.55 25.81 -10.40
CA SER A 485 -4.96 26.54 -11.60
C SER A 485 -5.95 25.66 -12.36
N THR A 486 -7.04 26.24 -12.85
CA THR A 486 -8.05 25.52 -13.67
C THR A 486 -7.57 25.24 -15.11
N LYS A 487 -6.31 25.56 -15.42
CA LYS A 487 -5.63 25.28 -16.69
C LYS A 487 -5.71 23.80 -17.02
N ARG A 488 -6.28 23.46 -18.18
CA ARG A 488 -6.48 22.07 -18.57
C ARG A 488 -5.15 21.39 -18.93
N LEU A 489 -4.94 20.22 -18.34
CA LEU A 489 -3.84 19.31 -18.57
C LEU A 489 -4.32 18.11 -19.40
N ALA A 490 -3.42 17.55 -20.20
CA ALA A 490 -3.67 16.32 -20.95
C ALA A 490 -3.45 15.07 -20.08
N ASP A 491 -4.09 13.96 -20.44
CA ASP A 491 -3.86 12.66 -19.81
C ASP A 491 -2.36 12.30 -19.86
N GLY A 492 -1.74 12.01 -18.70
CA GLY A 492 -0.30 11.77 -18.57
C GLY A 492 0.61 13.02 -18.58
N PHE A 493 0.06 14.24 -18.51
CA PHE A 493 0.84 15.47 -18.58
C PHE A 493 2.00 15.56 -17.57
N GLY A 494 3.18 15.97 -18.07
CA GLY A 494 4.40 16.11 -17.27
C GLY A 494 5.35 14.92 -17.34
N GLY A 495 4.95 13.83 -18.01
CA GLY A 495 5.76 12.63 -18.22
C GLY A 495 5.45 11.50 -17.23
N ALA A 496 5.88 10.29 -17.56
CA ALA A 496 5.66 9.09 -16.77
C ALA A 496 6.70 8.91 -15.64
N TRP A 497 6.50 7.89 -14.79
CA TRP A 497 7.47 7.41 -13.79
C TRP A 497 7.95 8.48 -12.81
N GLY A 498 7.03 9.32 -12.35
CA GLY A 498 7.32 10.37 -11.37
C GLY A 498 8.16 11.54 -11.89
N ALA A 499 8.42 11.63 -13.20
CA ALA A 499 9.13 12.74 -13.84
C ALA A 499 8.65 14.16 -13.45
N PRO A 500 7.34 14.47 -13.32
CA PRO A 500 6.90 15.82 -12.99
C PRO A 500 7.12 16.13 -11.51
N LYS A 501 8.20 16.84 -11.18
CA LYS A 501 8.59 17.20 -9.81
C LYS A 501 8.81 18.71 -9.66
N PRO A 502 8.28 19.37 -8.61
CA PRO A 502 8.55 20.80 -8.37
C PRO A 502 10.01 21.06 -7.98
N ALA A 503 10.47 22.29 -8.20
CA ALA A 503 11.76 22.79 -7.69
C ALA A 503 11.68 23.30 -6.23
N SER A 504 10.46 23.44 -5.68
CA SER A 504 10.20 23.93 -4.33
C SER A 504 10.68 22.95 -3.26
N THR A 505 11.53 23.39 -2.32
CA THR A 505 12.10 22.52 -1.28
C THR A 505 11.23 22.40 -0.02
N PHE A 506 10.30 23.34 0.20
CA PHE A 506 9.46 23.38 1.40
C PHE A 506 8.17 22.57 1.22
N ALA A 507 8.21 21.35 1.76
CA ALA A 507 7.06 20.55 2.17
C ALA A 507 7.46 19.81 3.45
N GLY A 508 6.51 19.55 4.35
CA GLY A 508 6.79 18.94 5.66
C GLY A 508 6.30 19.82 6.81
N GLY A 509 6.96 19.76 7.97
CA GLY A 509 6.50 20.50 9.15
C GLY A 509 7.21 20.11 10.44
N ALA A 510 6.60 20.49 11.57
CA ALA A 510 7.01 20.11 12.92
C ALA A 510 5.82 19.59 13.73
N THR A 511 6.08 18.66 14.65
CA THR A 511 5.10 18.00 15.52
C THR A 511 5.67 17.81 16.93
N ASP A 512 4.84 17.92 17.96
CA ASP A 512 5.18 17.51 19.34
C ASP A 512 4.83 16.04 19.63
N GLY A 513 4.37 15.32 18.60
CA GLY A 513 3.81 13.96 18.67
C GLY A 513 2.28 13.93 18.76
N THR A 514 1.64 15.03 19.16
CA THR A 514 0.18 15.15 19.35
C THR A 514 -0.44 16.12 18.36
N PHE A 515 0.15 17.31 18.22
CA PHE A 515 -0.28 18.40 17.33
C PHE A 515 0.87 18.79 16.39
N ALA A 516 0.53 19.42 15.27
CA ALA A 516 1.53 19.76 14.25
C ALA A 516 1.24 21.05 13.47
N ALA A 517 2.32 21.67 13.01
CA ALA A 517 2.32 22.64 11.93
C ALA A 517 2.92 21.96 10.69
N VAL A 518 2.10 21.75 9.66
CA VAL A 518 2.51 21.18 8.36
C VAL A 518 2.32 22.24 7.29
N GLY A 519 3.16 22.30 6.27
CA GLY A 519 3.02 23.27 5.19
C GLY A 519 3.73 22.89 3.90
N GLN A 520 3.34 23.56 2.82
CA GLN A 520 3.86 23.34 1.46
C GLN A 520 3.95 24.68 0.71
N ASP A 521 5.11 24.92 0.11
CA ASP A 521 5.28 25.93 -0.95
C ASP A 521 4.87 25.29 -2.28
N VAL A 522 3.58 25.41 -2.60
CA VAL A 522 2.94 24.83 -3.77
C VAL A 522 3.39 25.54 -5.03
N ARG A 523 3.65 24.72 -6.06
CA ARG A 523 3.88 25.12 -7.44
C ARG A 523 2.90 24.36 -8.33
N GLY A 524 2.36 25.02 -9.35
CA GLY A 524 1.44 24.37 -10.28
C GLY A 524 2.17 23.49 -11.31
N LEU A 525 1.70 22.27 -11.54
CA LEU A 525 2.18 21.44 -12.65
C LEU A 525 1.77 22.09 -13.99
N GLY A 526 2.75 22.45 -14.82
CA GLY A 526 2.50 23.12 -16.11
C GLY A 526 1.91 24.53 -15.99
N SER A 527 1.99 25.14 -14.81
CA SER A 527 1.26 26.35 -14.42
C SER A 527 2.19 27.34 -13.72
N THR A 528 1.88 28.63 -13.85
CA THR A 528 2.58 29.72 -13.13
C THR A 528 2.18 29.84 -11.65
N LEU A 529 1.18 29.07 -11.20
CA LEU A 529 0.64 29.12 -9.85
C LEU A 529 1.72 28.91 -8.78
N VAL A 530 1.77 29.82 -7.81
CA VAL A 530 2.49 29.70 -6.55
C VAL A 530 1.54 29.95 -5.38
N ALA A 531 1.71 29.21 -4.28
CA ALA A 531 0.94 29.43 -3.04
C ALA A 531 1.70 28.90 -1.81
N LYS A 532 1.50 29.52 -0.64
CA LYS A 532 1.93 28.97 0.65
C LYS A 532 0.72 28.37 1.35
N LYS A 533 0.70 27.04 1.52
CA LYS A 533 -0.36 26.31 2.24
C LYS A 533 0.18 25.86 3.59
N SER A 534 -0.63 25.98 4.63
CA SER A 534 -0.37 25.37 5.94
C SER A 534 -1.59 24.64 6.46
N TRP A 535 -1.35 23.55 7.20
CA TRP A 535 -2.31 22.78 7.96
C TRP A 535 -1.82 22.71 9.40
N PHE A 536 -2.64 23.19 10.34
CA PHE A 536 -2.38 23.06 11.77
C PHE A 536 -3.32 21.99 12.33
N CYS A 537 -2.75 20.84 12.66
CA CYS A 537 -3.49 19.66 13.09
C CYS A 537 -3.63 19.66 14.61
N LEU A 538 -4.86 19.86 15.10
CA LEU A 538 -5.23 19.96 16.51
C LEU A 538 -6.17 18.81 16.91
N ASP A 539 -6.72 18.83 18.13
CA ASP A 539 -7.50 17.70 18.69
C ASP A 539 -8.81 17.41 17.93
N ASP A 540 -9.50 18.45 17.48
CA ASP A 540 -10.84 18.38 16.88
C ASP A 540 -10.94 19.10 15.53
N ILE A 541 -9.84 19.70 15.05
CA ILE A 541 -9.81 20.54 13.87
C ILE A 541 -8.47 20.46 13.14
N VAL A 542 -8.50 20.48 11.80
CA VAL A 542 -7.36 20.83 10.95
C VAL A 542 -7.57 22.25 10.44
N VAL A 543 -6.76 23.21 10.88
CA VAL A 543 -6.84 24.59 10.41
C VAL A 543 -6.01 24.74 9.13
N CYS A 544 -6.68 25.04 8.03
CA CYS A 544 -6.08 25.17 6.70
C CYS A 544 -5.94 26.65 6.35
N LEU A 545 -4.69 27.13 6.21
CA LEU A 545 -4.37 28.50 5.77
C LEU A 545 -3.73 28.49 4.37
N GLY A 546 -3.99 29.54 3.61
CA GLY A 546 -3.37 29.81 2.31
C GLY A 546 -3.05 31.29 2.15
N ALA A 547 -1.87 31.62 1.61
CA ALA A 547 -1.44 32.99 1.29
C ALA A 547 -0.42 33.02 0.16
N GLY A 548 -0.15 34.19 -0.42
CA GLY A 548 0.75 34.32 -1.57
C GLY A 548 0.19 33.69 -2.85
N ILE A 549 -1.12 33.40 -2.90
CA ILE A 549 -1.74 32.68 -4.02
C ILE A 549 -1.70 33.61 -5.24
N THR A 550 -0.80 33.29 -6.17
CA THR A 550 -0.50 34.13 -7.33
C THR A 550 -0.39 33.27 -8.58
N CYS A 551 -1.02 33.70 -9.68
CA CYS A 551 -1.00 33.00 -10.96
C CYS A 551 -1.09 33.98 -12.13
N ALA A 552 -0.62 33.56 -13.30
CA ALA A 552 -0.65 34.29 -14.57
C ALA A 552 -0.86 33.30 -15.74
N ASP A 553 -1.86 32.43 -15.60
CA ASP A 553 -2.21 31.38 -16.57
C ASP A 553 -3.38 31.77 -17.49
N GLY A 554 -4.05 32.90 -17.25
CA GLY A 554 -5.24 33.35 -17.99
C GLY A 554 -6.53 32.63 -17.57
N VAL A 555 -6.54 31.95 -16.43
CA VAL A 555 -7.65 31.11 -15.94
C VAL A 555 -7.84 31.25 -14.43
N ALA A 556 -8.99 30.77 -13.92
CA ALA A 556 -9.31 30.84 -12.50
C ALA A 556 -8.38 29.95 -11.65
N VAL A 557 -8.09 30.37 -10.43
CA VAL A 557 -7.43 29.56 -9.40
C VAL A 557 -8.42 29.20 -8.31
N GLU A 558 -8.49 27.92 -7.95
CA GLU A 558 -9.43 27.42 -6.94
C GLU A 558 -8.68 26.85 -5.73
N THR A 559 -9.29 26.89 -4.55
CA THR A 559 -8.88 26.08 -3.40
C THR A 559 -10.05 25.27 -2.90
N ILE A 560 -9.86 23.97 -2.85
CA ILE A 560 -10.92 23.02 -2.52
C ILE A 560 -10.95 22.82 -1.02
N ILE A 561 -12.06 23.15 -0.39
CA ILE A 561 -12.31 22.92 1.04
C ILE A 561 -12.52 21.42 1.24
N ASP A 562 -13.47 20.86 0.49
CA ASP A 562 -13.69 19.42 0.33
C ASP A 562 -14.39 19.15 -1.02
N ASN A 563 -14.28 17.92 -1.52
CA ASN A 563 -15.04 17.37 -2.64
C ASN A 563 -15.53 15.98 -2.23
N ARG A 564 -16.46 15.98 -1.28
CA ARG A 564 -16.91 14.80 -0.57
C ARG A 564 -17.87 14.02 -1.46
N ARG A 565 -17.65 12.71 -1.59
CA ARG A 565 -18.61 11.82 -2.23
C ARG A 565 -19.73 11.57 -1.24
N ILE A 566 -20.96 11.55 -1.71
CA ILE A 566 -22.16 11.48 -0.88
C ILE A 566 -23.18 10.49 -1.45
N THR A 567 -24.11 10.09 -0.60
CA THR A 567 -25.28 9.25 -0.92
C THR A 567 -26.57 10.02 -0.67
N THR A 568 -26.81 10.46 0.57
CA THR A 568 -28.08 11.03 1.03
C THR A 568 -27.91 12.28 1.88
N GLU A 569 -26.67 12.61 2.22
CA GLU A 569 -26.25 13.68 3.10
C GLU A 569 -26.65 15.04 2.53
N THR A 570 -26.94 15.99 3.41
CA THR A 570 -27.43 17.33 3.12
C THR A 570 -26.39 18.37 3.57
N LEU A 571 -26.17 19.37 2.72
CA LEU A 571 -25.35 20.53 3.08
C LEU A 571 -26.19 21.55 3.86
N PHE A 572 -25.68 21.97 5.00
CA PHE A 572 -26.12 23.14 5.74
C PHE A 572 -25.03 24.20 5.73
N VAL A 573 -25.39 25.47 5.61
CA VAL A 573 -24.45 26.61 5.73
C VAL A 573 -25.08 27.64 6.65
N ASP A 574 -24.36 28.02 7.72
CA ASP A 574 -24.89 28.82 8.83
C ASP A 574 -26.23 28.31 9.38
N GLY A 575 -26.37 26.98 9.48
CA GLY A 575 -27.60 26.29 9.89
C GLY A 575 -28.72 26.25 8.84
N GLN A 576 -28.57 26.94 7.70
CA GLN A 576 -29.55 26.93 6.61
C GLN A 576 -29.32 25.75 5.68
N ARG A 577 -30.35 24.90 5.52
CA ARG A 577 -30.35 23.78 4.59
C ARG A 577 -30.22 24.27 3.14
N GLN A 578 -29.26 23.72 2.40
CA GLN A 578 -29.09 23.99 0.97
C GLN A 578 -29.87 22.97 0.13
N SER A 579 -29.94 23.20 -1.20
CA SER A 579 -30.71 22.33 -2.08
C SER A 579 -30.12 20.92 -2.19
N ARG A 580 -31.01 19.95 -2.45
CA ARG A 580 -30.65 18.57 -2.83
C ARG A 580 -30.86 18.28 -4.32
N THR A 581 -31.25 19.27 -5.11
CA THR A 581 -31.33 19.14 -6.58
C THR A 581 -29.95 18.84 -7.16
N ASP A 582 -29.88 17.90 -8.10
CA ASP A 582 -28.67 17.67 -8.89
C ASP A 582 -28.32 18.90 -9.75
N GLY A 583 -27.03 19.13 -9.95
CA GLY A 583 -26.50 20.35 -10.59
C GLY A 583 -26.71 21.65 -9.81
N TRP A 584 -27.19 21.60 -8.56
CA TRP A 584 -27.31 22.80 -7.73
C TRP A 584 -25.93 23.40 -7.45
N THR A 585 -25.73 24.66 -7.81
CA THR A 585 -24.51 25.43 -7.49
C THR A 585 -24.89 26.78 -6.88
N ARG A 586 -24.09 27.26 -5.92
CA ARG A 586 -24.32 28.54 -5.24
C ARG A 586 -23.02 29.12 -4.68
N GLN A 587 -22.81 30.42 -4.92
CA GLN A 587 -21.88 31.22 -4.13
C GLN A 587 -22.59 31.73 -2.87
N ILE A 588 -22.00 31.50 -1.70
CA ILE A 588 -22.55 31.86 -0.39
C ILE A 588 -21.56 32.81 0.28
N SER A 589 -21.96 34.07 0.46
CA SER A 589 -21.11 35.11 1.05
C SER A 589 -21.23 35.14 2.57
N ARG A 590 -20.12 35.48 3.24
CA ARG A 590 -20.00 35.64 4.71
C ARG A 590 -20.33 34.37 5.52
N ALA A 591 -20.28 33.19 4.90
CA ALA A 591 -20.47 31.91 5.55
C ALA A 591 -19.51 31.76 6.74
N ARG A 592 -20.03 31.39 7.92
CA ARG A 592 -19.23 31.14 9.14
C ARG A 592 -19.04 29.67 9.40
N THR A 593 -20.03 28.85 9.09
CA THR A 593 -19.92 27.38 9.11
C THR A 593 -20.58 26.73 7.90
N ALA A 594 -20.07 25.56 7.54
CA ALA A 594 -20.80 24.59 6.72
C ALA A 594 -20.82 23.23 7.45
N VAL A 595 -21.82 22.41 7.18
CA VAL A 595 -21.94 21.04 7.70
C VAL A 595 -22.47 20.16 6.57
N ILE A 596 -21.79 19.06 6.29
CA ILE A 596 -22.37 17.91 5.59
C ILE A 596 -22.84 16.98 6.71
N ASP A 597 -24.16 16.77 6.82
CA ASP A 597 -24.76 16.08 7.97
C ASP A 597 -24.22 14.66 8.15
N GLY A 598 -23.99 14.28 9.42
CA GLY A 598 -23.37 13.01 9.81
C GLY A 598 -21.93 12.82 9.32
N THR A 599 -21.33 13.82 8.67
CA THR A 599 -20.10 13.68 7.89
C THR A 599 -18.99 14.61 8.37
N ALA A 600 -19.14 15.93 8.19
CA ALA A 600 -18.10 16.88 8.58
C ALA A 600 -18.61 18.30 8.75
N GLY A 601 -17.98 18.99 9.70
CA GLY A 601 -18.13 20.41 9.94
C GLY A 601 -16.97 21.20 9.34
N TYR A 602 -17.28 22.39 8.87
CA TYR A 602 -16.30 23.36 8.37
C TYR A 602 -16.51 24.68 9.09
N LEU A 603 -15.42 25.29 9.53
CA LEU A 603 -15.39 26.56 10.23
C LEU A 603 -14.66 27.60 9.37
N PHE A 604 -15.22 28.79 9.23
CA PHE A 604 -14.63 29.89 8.46
C PHE A 604 -14.32 31.06 9.40
N PRO A 605 -13.10 31.15 9.97
CA PRO A 605 -12.70 32.23 10.86
C PRO A 605 -12.89 33.61 10.20
N GLY A 606 -13.56 34.54 10.88
CA GLY A 606 -13.96 35.84 10.32
C GLY A 606 -15.20 35.80 9.40
N GLY A 607 -15.43 34.67 8.74
CA GLY A 607 -16.45 34.45 7.71
C GLY A 607 -15.87 34.58 6.31
N ALA A 608 -16.33 33.76 5.36
CA ALA A 608 -15.78 33.68 4.01
C ALA A 608 -16.83 33.65 2.90
N THR A 609 -16.42 33.89 1.65
CA THR A 609 -17.25 33.60 0.48
C THR A 609 -16.89 32.21 -0.02
N VAL A 610 -17.86 31.29 0.04
CA VAL A 610 -17.67 29.87 -0.30
C VAL A 610 -18.59 29.51 -1.46
N ASN A 611 -18.04 28.90 -2.49
CA ASN A 611 -18.83 28.26 -3.53
C ASN A 611 -19.15 26.83 -3.08
N ALA A 612 -20.40 26.41 -3.32
CA ALA A 612 -20.88 25.08 -3.03
C ALA A 612 -21.62 24.51 -4.24
N THR A 613 -21.42 23.23 -4.55
CA THR A 613 -22.21 22.53 -5.57
C THR A 613 -22.56 21.11 -5.13
N ARG A 614 -23.75 20.65 -5.53
CA ARG A 614 -24.15 19.24 -5.54
C ARG A 614 -24.24 18.80 -6.99
N ILE A 615 -23.51 17.75 -7.36
CA ILE A 615 -23.54 17.25 -8.73
C ILE A 615 -23.25 15.74 -8.80
N GLY A 616 -24.06 15.02 -9.57
CA GLY A 616 -23.77 13.67 -10.03
C GLY A 616 -22.68 13.69 -11.09
N ARG A 617 -21.58 12.99 -10.84
CA ARG A 617 -20.43 12.91 -11.76
C ARG A 617 -20.28 11.52 -12.33
N THR A 618 -20.18 11.44 -13.65
CA THR A 618 -20.02 10.18 -14.40
C THR A 618 -18.61 10.08 -14.99
N GLY A 619 -18.01 8.90 -14.86
CA GLY A 619 -16.74 8.55 -15.51
C GLY A 619 -16.51 7.03 -15.47
N ALA A 620 -15.49 6.54 -16.16
CA ALA A 620 -15.13 5.13 -16.21
C ALA A 620 -13.71 4.89 -15.68
N TRP A 621 -13.42 3.68 -15.19
CA TRP A 621 -12.05 3.33 -14.77
C TRP A 621 -11.06 3.40 -15.94
N HIS A 622 -11.52 3.11 -17.17
CA HIS A 622 -10.75 3.30 -18.40
C HIS A 622 -10.20 4.73 -18.56
N ASP A 623 -10.94 5.75 -18.12
CA ASP A 623 -10.58 7.17 -18.30
C ASP A 623 -9.35 7.59 -17.49
N ILE A 624 -8.96 6.78 -16.51
CA ILE A 624 -7.77 6.99 -15.68
C ILE A 624 -6.77 5.82 -15.76
N ASN A 625 -7.16 4.70 -16.38
CA ASN A 625 -6.35 3.49 -16.55
C ASN A 625 -6.75 2.74 -17.83
N THR A 626 -5.92 2.79 -18.87
CA THR A 626 -6.26 2.21 -20.20
C THR A 626 -6.48 0.69 -20.22
N SER A 627 -6.14 -0.03 -19.14
CA SER A 627 -6.39 -1.47 -18.99
C SER A 627 -7.71 -1.81 -18.25
N SER A 628 -8.42 -0.80 -17.77
CA SER A 628 -9.61 -0.94 -16.94
C SER A 628 -10.93 -0.86 -17.71
N SER A 629 -12.02 -1.23 -17.04
CA SER A 629 -13.37 -1.21 -17.61
C SER A 629 -13.80 0.18 -18.09
N SER A 630 -14.38 0.22 -19.30
CA SER A 630 -15.02 1.40 -19.89
C SER A 630 -16.49 1.57 -19.49
N THR A 631 -17.02 0.73 -18.59
CA THR A 631 -18.37 0.90 -18.05
C THR A 631 -18.48 2.23 -17.30
N PRO A 632 -19.40 3.14 -17.68
CA PRO A 632 -19.60 4.40 -16.99
C PRO A 632 -20.24 4.16 -15.61
N ILE A 633 -19.75 4.88 -14.61
CA ILE A 633 -20.21 4.85 -13.22
C ILE A 633 -20.52 6.29 -12.80
N THR A 634 -21.63 6.51 -12.10
CA THR A 634 -22.00 7.82 -11.56
C THR A 634 -21.93 7.81 -10.03
N ARG A 635 -21.36 8.87 -9.42
CA ARG A 635 -21.42 9.12 -7.97
C ARG A 635 -21.74 10.59 -7.71
N ASP A 636 -22.47 10.86 -6.64
CA ASP A 636 -22.85 12.22 -6.25
C ASP A 636 -21.78 12.85 -5.37
N TYR A 637 -21.55 14.15 -5.57
CA TYR A 637 -20.56 14.93 -4.83
C TYR A 637 -21.16 16.19 -4.22
N LEU A 638 -20.70 16.53 -3.02
CA LEU A 638 -20.77 17.89 -2.48
C LEU A 638 -19.37 18.50 -2.51
N THR A 639 -19.18 19.52 -3.35
CA THR A 639 -17.92 20.24 -3.46
C THR A 639 -18.05 21.62 -2.83
N LEU A 640 -17.11 21.97 -1.95
CA LEU A 640 -16.97 23.29 -1.32
C LEU A 640 -15.62 23.88 -1.75
N TRP A 641 -15.58 25.10 -2.26
CA TRP A 641 -14.33 25.73 -2.69
C TRP A 641 -14.30 27.26 -2.57
N PHE A 642 -13.10 27.80 -2.46
CA PHE A 642 -12.79 29.20 -2.69
C PHE A 642 -12.42 29.40 -4.16
N ASP A 643 -13.01 30.40 -4.79
CA ASP A 643 -12.60 30.91 -6.11
C ASP A 643 -11.78 32.18 -5.87
N HIS A 644 -10.51 32.17 -6.32
CA HIS A 644 -9.59 33.29 -6.19
C HIS A 644 -9.64 34.23 -7.40
N GLY A 645 -10.49 33.95 -8.39
CA GLY A 645 -10.57 34.67 -9.65
C GLY A 645 -9.50 34.24 -10.65
N VAL A 646 -9.52 34.91 -11.80
CA VAL A 646 -8.50 34.78 -12.87
C VAL A 646 -7.25 35.54 -12.46
N ASP A 647 -6.10 34.89 -12.61
CA ASP A 647 -4.76 35.47 -12.36
C ASP A 647 -4.66 36.28 -11.05
N PRO A 648 -4.96 35.64 -9.89
CA PRO A 648 -4.87 36.31 -8.58
C PRO A 648 -3.46 36.80 -8.29
N VAL A 649 -3.37 37.80 -7.41
CA VAL A 649 -2.11 38.31 -6.85
C VAL A 649 -2.24 38.37 -5.33
N ASP A 650 -1.36 37.66 -4.63
CA ASP A 650 -1.32 37.54 -3.15
C ASP A 650 -2.69 37.20 -2.51
N ALA A 651 -3.51 36.38 -3.19
CA ALA A 651 -4.78 35.92 -2.64
C ALA A 651 -4.56 34.97 -1.44
N THR A 652 -5.59 34.83 -0.60
CA THR A 652 -5.52 34.09 0.66
C THR A 652 -6.79 33.27 0.91
N TYR A 653 -6.69 32.25 1.75
CA TYR A 653 -7.86 31.57 2.34
C TYR A 653 -7.60 31.18 3.80
N SER A 654 -8.67 30.93 4.54
CA SER A 654 -8.63 30.30 5.86
C SER A 654 -9.90 29.52 6.15
N TYR A 655 -9.77 28.26 6.56
CA TYR A 655 -10.88 27.45 7.07
C TYR A 655 -10.36 26.43 8.10
N GLY A 656 -11.27 25.77 8.80
CA GLY A 656 -10.98 24.57 9.58
C GLY A 656 -11.89 23.42 9.17
N LEU A 657 -11.31 22.23 9.02
CA LEU A 657 -12.00 20.97 8.81
C LEU A 657 -12.19 20.27 10.16
N MET A 658 -13.41 19.83 10.47
CA MET A 658 -13.78 19.10 11.68
C MET A 658 -14.48 17.77 11.29
N PRO A 659 -13.74 16.68 11.09
CA PRO A 659 -14.29 15.37 10.74
C PRO A 659 -15.32 14.88 11.75
N GLY A 660 -16.44 14.32 11.29
CA GLY A 660 -17.52 13.81 12.13
C GLY A 660 -18.32 14.87 12.91
N SER A 661 -18.08 16.18 12.71
CA SER A 661 -18.72 17.23 13.51
C SER A 661 -19.94 17.86 12.83
N ASP A 662 -21.14 17.61 13.37
CA ASP A 662 -22.36 18.34 12.98
C ASP A 662 -22.50 19.73 13.62
N ARG A 663 -21.55 20.14 14.49
CA ARG A 663 -21.69 21.34 15.33
C ARG A 663 -20.44 22.25 15.36
N PRO A 664 -19.80 22.58 14.21
CA PRO A 664 -18.61 23.43 14.17
C PRO A 664 -18.84 24.82 14.81
N GLN A 665 -20.08 25.32 14.84
CA GLN A 665 -20.45 26.59 15.48
C GLN A 665 -20.26 26.63 17.00
N LEU A 666 -20.12 25.45 17.66
CA LEU A 666 -19.85 25.38 19.09
C LEU A 666 -18.36 25.49 19.40
N ARG A 667 -17.47 25.37 18.40
CA ARG A 667 -16.03 25.52 18.59
C ARG A 667 -15.64 27.00 18.55
N LEU A 668 -14.91 27.45 19.56
CA LEU A 668 -14.22 28.74 19.52
C LEU A 668 -13.16 28.68 18.37
N PRO A 669 -13.21 29.55 17.35
CA PRO A 669 -12.24 29.52 16.27
C PRO A 669 -10.82 29.82 16.76
N PRO A 670 -9.79 29.10 16.25
CA PRO A 670 -8.40 29.47 16.46
C PRO A 670 -8.12 30.88 15.95
N LYS A 671 -7.32 31.64 16.72
CA LYS A 671 -6.89 32.99 16.33
C LYS A 671 -5.79 32.89 15.28
N ILE A 672 -6.08 33.34 14.06
CA ILE A 672 -5.05 33.51 13.03
C ILE A 672 -4.14 34.66 13.44
N ILE A 673 -2.87 34.35 13.68
CA ILE A 673 -1.82 35.28 14.10
C ILE A 673 -1.14 35.90 12.88
N ALA A 674 -0.92 35.10 11.84
CA ALA A 674 -0.44 35.54 10.53
C ALA A 674 -0.99 34.63 9.44
N ASN A 675 -1.30 35.20 8.27
CA ASN A 675 -1.55 34.44 7.04
C ASN A 675 -0.98 35.22 5.86
N THR A 676 0.32 35.06 5.60
CA THR A 676 1.09 35.83 4.60
C THR A 676 2.02 34.91 3.82
N ALA A 677 2.52 35.36 2.67
CA ALA A 677 3.53 34.63 1.89
C ALA A 677 4.87 34.41 2.64
N THR A 678 5.12 35.13 3.73
CA THR A 678 6.33 34.97 4.59
C THR A 678 6.09 34.00 5.74
N ALA A 679 4.95 34.11 6.43
CA ALA A 679 4.62 33.31 7.60
C ALA A 679 3.11 33.08 7.74
N GLN A 680 2.76 31.88 8.21
CA GLN A 680 1.41 31.45 8.55
C GLN A 680 1.42 30.93 9.99
N ALA A 681 0.55 31.41 10.85
CA ALA A 681 0.56 31.08 12.29
C ALA A 681 -0.82 31.17 12.92
N ILE A 682 -1.10 30.27 13.88
CA ILE A 682 -2.35 30.23 14.66
C ILE A 682 -2.07 30.05 16.15
N GLN A 683 -2.93 30.64 16.98
CA GLN A 683 -3.07 30.34 18.40
C GLN A 683 -4.45 29.71 18.61
N ASP A 684 -4.50 28.45 19.01
CA ASP A 684 -5.75 27.83 19.45
C ASP A 684 -5.96 28.02 20.96
N PRO A 685 -7.05 28.67 21.39
CA PRO A 685 -7.35 28.83 22.81
C PRO A 685 -7.85 27.55 23.49
N ILE A 686 -8.31 26.54 22.74
CA ILE A 686 -8.83 25.29 23.33
C ILE A 686 -7.67 24.36 23.72
N THR A 687 -6.72 24.11 22.83
CA THR A 687 -5.54 23.28 23.12
C THR A 687 -4.37 24.07 23.72
N ASN A 688 -4.50 25.39 23.86
CA ASN A 688 -3.42 26.34 24.19
C ASN A 688 -2.20 26.25 23.24
N THR A 689 -2.40 25.77 22.00
CA THR A 689 -1.32 25.55 21.03
C THR A 689 -1.03 26.81 20.24
N LEU A 690 0.25 27.19 20.16
CA LEU A 690 0.77 28.20 19.24
C LEU A 690 1.63 27.50 18.18
N ALA A 691 1.23 27.59 16.93
CA ALA A 691 1.84 26.85 15.82
C ALA A 691 2.09 27.77 14.61
N ALA A 692 3.23 27.61 13.93
CA ALA A 692 3.62 28.48 12.83
C ALA A 692 4.54 27.81 11.80
N ASN A 693 4.39 28.21 10.53
CA ASN A 693 5.28 27.91 9.43
C ASN A 693 5.88 29.20 8.87
N PHE A 694 7.18 29.21 8.59
CA PHE A 694 7.91 30.31 7.98
C PHE A 694 8.43 29.88 6.61
N PHE A 695 7.98 30.56 5.55
CA PHE A 695 8.34 30.30 4.15
C PHE A 695 9.47 31.22 3.65
N ALA A 696 9.78 32.27 4.41
CA ALA A 696 10.94 33.13 4.23
C ALA A 696 11.43 33.62 5.61
N ALA A 697 12.65 34.15 5.68
CA ALA A 697 13.20 34.70 6.91
C ALA A 697 12.37 35.90 7.39
N ALA A 698 11.97 35.89 8.67
CA ALA A 698 11.20 36.97 9.30
C ALA A 698 12.03 37.64 10.41
N ALA A 699 11.97 38.97 10.49
CA ALA A 699 12.69 39.73 11.51
C ALA A 699 12.03 39.55 12.91
N PRO A 700 12.81 39.43 14.01
CA PRO A 700 12.27 39.25 15.36
C PRO A 700 11.27 40.33 15.78
N ALA A 701 11.48 41.59 15.35
CA ALA A 701 10.60 42.72 15.66
C ALA A 701 9.21 42.68 14.97
N ARG A 702 8.96 41.71 14.08
CA ARG A 702 7.62 41.41 13.52
C ARG A 702 7.10 40.04 13.93
N CYS A 703 7.81 39.35 14.80
CA CYS A 703 7.32 38.16 15.45
C CYS A 703 6.43 38.58 16.65
N PRO A 704 5.11 38.29 16.66
CA PRO A 704 4.20 38.65 17.76
C PRO A 704 4.40 37.81 19.05
N TRP A 705 5.60 37.26 19.24
CA TRP A 705 5.95 36.26 20.25
C TRP A 705 6.62 36.94 21.45
N THR A 706 5.84 37.67 22.24
CA THR A 706 6.20 37.85 23.65
C THR A 706 5.60 36.66 24.38
N PRO A 707 6.41 35.72 24.93
CA PRO A 707 5.89 34.76 25.89
C PRO A 707 5.25 35.55 27.04
N LEU A 708 4.09 35.12 27.52
CA LEU A 708 3.64 35.54 28.83
C LEU A 708 4.73 35.12 29.82
N ALA A 709 5.27 36.09 30.57
CA ALA A 709 6.23 35.79 31.61
C ALA A 709 5.59 34.79 32.59
N PRO A 710 6.30 33.75 33.07
CA PRO A 710 5.75 32.80 34.01
C PRO A 710 5.29 33.54 35.27
N SER A 711 4.01 33.36 35.62
CA SER A 711 3.37 33.86 36.84
C SER A 711 3.61 32.92 38.01
#